data_AF-A0A1D2IMD7-F1
#
_entry.id   AF-A0A1D2IMD7-F1
#
_cell.length_a   1.000
_cell.length_b   1.000
_cell.length_c   1.000
_cell.angle_alpha   90.00
_cell.angle_beta   90.00
_cell.angle_gamma   90.00
#
_symmetry.space_group_name_H-M   'P 1'
#
loop_
_entity.id
_entity.type
_entity.pdbx_description
1 polymer ?
#
loop_
_entity_poly.entity_id
_entity_poly.type
_entity_poly.pdbx_seq_one_letter_code
_entity_poly.pdbx_strand_id
1 'polypeptide(L)'
;MNAADNTRSTPADWPDRARAAVREAMGDRAAAAVAGTWAAREADPEVNVVLYGPQNAGKTSLLRRLLAEDGTPVPAWATVSGGKETYEAGGVGSAGLRYVDTPGVQAGDPLHTERAVAALLEADALLLVLGRRLFGGAAGEVLPLVTGTAVHPDRPRPYPVGALLPVVCKADRWGKEPGSEEFADEVEAVRGEFREQLGAHMDARHLPELHVVVADYYGLSTPIRPADLRRDHYLSFGGHDGVEALWRALRTLPGRRAQLRAETRVRYWCRAAVRALEAARAERERAGAARDGARRVDTRFALLENRLDELREAGRVELRAAVREELLRAADSAASAGSAEEAARERLATAVRGWQARWTGKAQQLALQGRAEAMTVRTVPGTQAFLACIDDVRAVLATAGDTSVPASRSAVPEVTTAVVLGLGPLAHIVQHELGKRRRERIGEVLEQRDGAADPGTGQGRDAATTGQASDGSDPYAYALLPLPGAPDVSDAPGRDGPDAPEGGAGGSPGPVPGTSDPADPLTAGDPATGGPPAGDTAPGGPAPDGPAAGDAAGGDSVTLFGEQLLVIAVSEIRDLIQSKLAEQAENRRAERREAAGKATERIAAMLEAPWLEELEKARAGLSAQRPDAATMALVEEEWAHLDRAVKGLEQVLGEAPL
;
A
#
# COMPACT_ATOMS: atom_id res chain seq x y z
N MET A 1 -39.13 -14.90 -22.08
CA MET A 1 -39.26 -13.98 -20.93
C MET A 1 -37.88 -13.81 -20.31
N ASN A 2 -37.12 -12.81 -20.75
CA ASN A 2 -35.95 -12.28 -20.03
C ASN A 2 -36.20 -10.77 -19.92
N ALA A 3 -36.79 -10.36 -18.79
CA ALA A 3 -37.21 -8.99 -18.50
C ALA A 3 -36.38 -8.41 -17.33
N ALA A 4 -35.10 -8.79 -17.25
CA ALA A 4 -34.15 -8.30 -16.26
C ALA A 4 -32.83 -8.02 -16.99
N ASP A 5 -32.62 -6.75 -17.37
CA ASP A 5 -31.31 -6.06 -17.50
C ASP A 5 -31.40 -4.83 -18.42
N ASN A 6 -32.34 -3.93 -18.13
CA ASN A 6 -32.33 -2.61 -18.77
C ASN A 6 -32.98 -1.54 -17.88
N THR A 7 -32.80 -1.65 -16.56
CA THR A 7 -32.80 -0.46 -15.69
C THR A 7 -31.57 0.35 -16.06
N ARG A 8 -31.67 1.11 -17.16
CA ARG A 8 -30.68 2.13 -17.50
C ARG A 8 -30.56 3.02 -16.27
N SER A 9 -29.39 2.95 -15.62
CA SER A 9 -28.96 3.81 -14.55
C SER A 9 -29.38 5.24 -14.87
N THR A 10 -30.26 5.81 -14.06
CA THR A 10 -30.70 7.18 -14.31
C THR A 10 -29.69 8.13 -13.70
N PRO A 11 -29.34 9.26 -14.35
CA PRO A 11 -28.49 10.28 -13.75
C PRO A 11 -28.91 10.70 -12.32
N ALA A 12 -30.20 10.55 -11.99
CA ALA A 12 -30.77 10.90 -10.70
C ALA A 12 -30.40 9.94 -9.55
N ASP A 13 -30.12 8.65 -9.81
CA ASP A 13 -29.75 7.66 -8.79
C ASP A 13 -28.24 7.62 -8.50
N TRP A 14 -27.45 8.30 -9.32
CA TRP A 14 -26.00 8.24 -9.25
C TRP A 14 -25.42 8.59 -7.87
N PRO A 15 -25.86 9.66 -7.16
CA PRO A 15 -25.31 9.97 -5.84
C PRO A 15 -25.51 8.86 -4.80
N ASP A 16 -26.61 8.12 -4.88
CA ASP A 16 -26.88 7.01 -3.95
C ASP A 16 -26.00 5.81 -4.23
N ARG A 17 -25.70 5.56 -5.51
CA ARG A 17 -24.70 4.56 -5.90
C ARG A 17 -23.28 4.96 -5.49
N ALA A 18 -22.91 6.23 -5.66
CA ALA A 18 -21.63 6.75 -5.20
C ALA A 18 -21.50 6.59 -3.68
N ARG A 19 -22.55 6.91 -2.93
CA ARG A 19 -22.61 6.66 -1.49
C ARG A 19 -22.45 5.18 -1.13
N ALA A 20 -23.09 4.27 -1.88
CA ALA A 20 -22.95 2.83 -1.65
C ALA A 20 -21.53 2.32 -1.94
N ALA A 21 -20.91 2.76 -3.03
CA ALA A 21 -19.52 2.41 -3.36
C ALA A 21 -18.52 2.99 -2.34
N VAL A 22 -18.76 4.22 -1.87
CA VAL A 22 -17.99 4.83 -0.76
C VAL A 22 -18.13 4.01 0.51
N ARG A 23 -19.35 3.55 0.85
CA ARG A 23 -19.58 2.65 1.99
C ARG A 23 -18.83 1.33 1.88
N GLU A 24 -18.88 0.69 0.71
CA GLU A 24 -18.16 -0.56 0.47
C GLU A 24 -16.64 -0.39 0.63
N ALA A 25 -16.07 0.74 0.19
CA ALA A 25 -14.64 0.98 0.25
C ALA A 25 -14.13 1.48 1.62
N MET A 26 -14.92 2.30 2.31
CA MET A 26 -14.50 2.98 3.54
C MET A 26 -15.01 2.29 4.82
N GLY A 27 -15.99 1.41 4.68
CA GLY A 27 -16.78 0.85 5.77
C GLY A 27 -17.96 1.72 6.20
N ASP A 28 -18.90 1.11 6.90
CA ASP A 28 -20.14 1.67 7.41
C ASP A 28 -19.92 2.90 8.27
N ARG A 29 -18.99 2.87 9.21
CA ARG A 29 -18.80 3.99 10.15
C ARG A 29 -18.25 5.24 9.46
N ALA A 30 -17.22 5.08 8.63
CA ALA A 30 -16.63 6.21 7.91
C ALA A 30 -17.61 6.77 6.87
N ALA A 31 -18.31 5.90 6.14
CA ALA A 31 -19.34 6.33 5.20
C ALA A 31 -20.57 6.96 5.87
N ALA A 32 -20.93 6.53 7.08
CA ALA A 32 -21.97 7.18 7.89
C ALA A 32 -21.57 8.61 8.29
N ALA A 33 -20.30 8.85 8.63
CA ALA A 33 -19.80 10.19 8.93
C ALA A 33 -19.91 11.12 7.69
N VAL A 34 -19.43 10.66 6.54
CA VAL A 34 -19.55 11.39 5.25
C VAL A 34 -21.02 11.65 4.91
N ALA A 35 -21.87 10.63 5.02
CA ALA A 35 -23.30 10.78 4.76
C ALA A 35 -23.99 11.73 5.76
N GLY A 36 -23.55 11.77 7.02
CA GLY A 36 -24.05 12.68 8.04
C GLY A 36 -23.75 14.14 7.71
N THR A 37 -22.54 14.44 7.26
CA THR A 37 -22.16 15.77 6.78
C THR A 37 -23.03 16.21 5.61
N TRP A 38 -23.21 15.33 4.61
CA TRP A 38 -24.13 15.62 3.50
C TRP A 38 -25.56 15.82 3.97
N ALA A 39 -26.09 14.98 4.86
CA ALA A 39 -27.46 15.10 5.36
C ALA A 39 -27.70 16.41 6.11
N ALA A 40 -26.72 16.86 6.92
CA ALA A 40 -26.77 18.17 7.58
C ALA A 40 -26.80 19.31 6.55
N ARG A 41 -25.99 19.20 5.48
CA ARG A 41 -26.00 20.16 4.37
C ARG A 41 -27.35 20.12 3.66
N GLU A 42 -27.88 18.95 3.29
CA GLU A 42 -29.15 18.79 2.57
C GLU A 42 -30.35 19.36 3.33
N ALA A 43 -30.34 19.24 4.66
CA ALA A 43 -31.38 19.79 5.54
C ALA A 43 -31.35 21.32 5.66
N ASP A 44 -30.25 21.99 5.28
CA ASP A 44 -30.15 23.45 5.35
C ASP A 44 -31.12 24.14 4.37
N PRO A 45 -32.08 24.94 4.87
CA PRO A 45 -33.05 25.64 4.03
C PRO A 45 -32.46 26.78 3.20
N GLU A 46 -31.27 27.27 3.55
CA GLU A 46 -30.61 28.39 2.87
C GLU A 46 -29.64 27.89 1.77
N VAL A 47 -29.43 28.72 0.75
CA VAL A 47 -28.37 28.50 -0.25
C VAL A 47 -27.03 28.89 0.37
N ASN A 48 -26.07 27.98 0.42
CA ASN A 48 -24.74 28.27 0.97
C ASN A 48 -23.86 28.92 -0.09
N VAL A 49 -23.47 30.16 0.18
CA VAL A 49 -22.59 30.97 -0.63
C VAL A 49 -21.25 31.08 0.08
N VAL A 50 -20.23 30.42 -0.47
CA VAL A 50 -18.89 30.47 0.11
C VAL A 50 -18.11 31.63 -0.50
N LEU A 51 -17.56 32.50 0.35
CA LEU A 51 -16.66 33.57 -0.06
C LEU A 51 -15.24 33.04 -0.02
N TYR A 52 -14.56 33.07 -1.17
CA TYR A 52 -13.21 32.52 -1.30
C TYR A 52 -12.33 33.45 -2.11
N GLY A 53 -11.06 33.54 -1.72
CA GLY A 53 -10.09 34.40 -2.38
C GLY A 53 -8.93 34.78 -1.45
N PRO A 54 -7.91 35.48 -1.98
CA PRO A 54 -6.73 35.87 -1.21
C PRO A 54 -7.07 36.66 0.05
N GLN A 55 -6.13 36.65 1.01
CA GLN A 55 -6.21 37.57 2.14
C GLN A 55 -6.16 39.01 1.62
N ASN A 56 -6.88 39.93 2.27
CA ASN A 56 -6.95 41.34 1.87
C ASN A 56 -7.56 41.62 0.49
N ALA A 57 -8.16 40.64 -0.19
CA ALA A 57 -8.86 40.87 -1.46
C ALA A 57 -10.15 41.70 -1.28
N GLY A 58 -10.68 41.82 -0.05
CA GLY A 58 -11.89 42.59 0.24
C GLY A 58 -13.13 41.75 0.59
N LYS A 59 -12.97 40.45 0.85
CA LYS A 59 -14.06 39.51 1.20
C LYS A 59 -14.96 40.03 2.34
N THR A 60 -14.37 40.39 3.47
CA THR A 60 -15.13 40.85 4.65
C THR A 60 -15.82 42.20 4.40
N SER A 61 -15.17 43.15 3.71
CA SER A 61 -15.82 44.42 3.31
C SER A 61 -16.99 44.19 2.37
N LEU A 62 -16.85 43.27 1.41
CA LEU A 62 -17.93 42.87 0.52
C LEU A 62 -19.08 42.20 1.28
N LEU A 63 -18.79 41.26 2.18
CA LEU A 63 -19.80 40.59 3.02
C LEU A 63 -20.61 41.62 3.80
N ARG A 64 -19.94 42.55 4.49
CA ARG A 64 -20.59 43.64 5.25
C ARG A 64 -21.52 44.47 4.37
N ARG A 65 -21.05 44.84 3.16
CA ARG A 65 -21.82 45.62 2.20
C ARG A 65 -23.08 44.86 1.76
N LEU A 66 -22.95 43.57 1.43
CA LEU A 66 -24.08 42.72 1.03
C LEU A 66 -25.12 42.57 2.15
N LEU A 67 -24.68 42.35 3.40
CA LEU A 67 -25.58 42.30 4.56
C LEU A 67 -26.31 43.63 4.77
N ALA A 68 -25.60 44.75 4.61
CA ALA A 68 -26.19 46.08 4.73
C ALA A 68 -27.22 46.37 3.62
N GLU A 69 -26.99 45.90 2.38
CA GLU A 69 -27.95 45.99 1.27
C GLU A 69 -29.26 45.22 1.57
N ASP A 70 -29.16 44.09 2.27
CA ASP A 70 -30.33 43.32 2.72
C ASP A 70 -30.99 43.86 3.99
N GLY A 71 -30.38 44.84 4.66
CA GLY A 71 -30.81 45.33 5.98
C GLY A 71 -30.52 44.35 7.12
N THR A 72 -29.66 43.36 6.89
CA THR A 72 -29.26 42.35 7.88
C THR A 72 -28.15 42.91 8.78
N PRO A 73 -28.26 42.80 10.12
CA PRO A 73 -27.20 43.23 11.03
C PRO A 73 -25.88 42.50 10.74
N VAL A 74 -24.79 43.24 10.66
CA VAL A 74 -23.46 42.66 10.45
C VAL A 74 -22.97 42.02 11.76
N PRO A 75 -22.58 40.75 11.75
CA PRO A 75 -22.14 40.07 12.97
C PRO A 75 -20.79 40.61 13.47
N ALA A 76 -20.59 40.55 14.78
CA ALA A 76 -19.39 41.08 15.43
C ALA A 76 -18.08 40.42 14.95
N TRP A 77 -18.13 39.16 14.51
CA TRP A 77 -16.97 38.44 13.98
C TRP A 77 -16.55 38.93 12.58
N ALA A 78 -17.44 39.60 11.83
CA ALA A 78 -17.12 40.14 10.52
C ALA A 78 -16.36 41.47 10.68
N THR A 79 -15.21 41.45 11.36
CA THR A 79 -14.30 42.59 11.52
C THR A 79 -13.29 42.68 10.36
N VAL A 80 -13.18 43.85 9.74
CA VAL A 80 -12.09 44.12 8.78
C VAL A 80 -10.83 44.41 9.59
N SER A 81 -10.12 43.35 9.99
CA SER A 81 -8.77 43.45 10.57
C SER A 81 -7.76 42.86 9.58
N GLY A 82 -6.56 43.45 9.51
CA GLY A 82 -5.46 42.93 8.68
C GLY A 82 -4.79 41.67 9.27
N GLY A 83 -5.30 41.15 10.39
CA GLY A 83 -4.74 40.03 11.16
C GLY A 83 -5.21 38.64 10.71
N LYS A 84 -4.52 37.59 11.15
CA LYS A 84 -4.83 36.16 10.89
C LYS A 84 -6.01 35.64 11.74
N GLU A 85 -7.06 36.43 11.99
CA GLU A 85 -8.04 36.13 13.05
C GLU A 85 -9.31 35.39 12.60
N THR A 86 -9.40 34.92 11.36
CA THR A 86 -10.53 34.07 10.91
C THR A 86 -10.25 32.60 11.25
N TYR A 87 -10.20 32.25 12.53
CA TYR A 87 -9.94 30.87 12.98
C TYR A 87 -11.16 29.95 12.87
N GLU A 88 -12.38 30.52 12.85
CA GLU A 88 -13.64 29.79 12.66
C GLU A 88 -14.39 30.35 11.45
N ALA A 89 -14.84 29.47 10.56
CA ALA A 89 -15.70 29.84 9.44
C ALA A 89 -17.06 30.29 9.98
N GLY A 90 -17.23 31.60 10.17
CA GLY A 90 -18.51 32.20 10.57
C GLY A 90 -19.51 32.13 9.43
N GLY A 91 -20.66 31.52 9.69
CA GLY A 91 -21.82 31.57 8.79
C GLY A 91 -22.77 32.69 9.20
N VAL A 92 -23.30 33.45 8.25
CA VAL A 92 -24.37 34.43 8.48
C VAL A 92 -25.47 34.28 7.43
N GLY A 93 -26.72 34.15 7.89
CA GLY A 93 -27.91 34.09 7.04
C GLY A 93 -28.40 35.49 6.66
N SER A 94 -28.77 35.70 5.40
CA SER A 94 -29.38 36.93 4.88
C SER A 94 -30.12 36.65 3.58
N ALA A 95 -31.36 37.14 3.45
CA ALA A 95 -32.17 37.04 2.23
C ALA A 95 -32.29 35.61 1.62
N GLY A 96 -32.31 34.57 2.46
CA GLY A 96 -32.37 33.16 2.02
C GLY A 96 -31.03 32.57 1.58
N LEU A 97 -29.94 33.28 1.81
CA LEU A 97 -28.56 32.87 1.58
C LEU A 97 -27.84 32.72 2.91
N ARG A 98 -26.98 31.71 3.01
CA ARG A 98 -26.01 31.56 4.09
C ARG A 98 -24.63 31.90 3.54
N TYR A 99 -24.07 33.02 3.96
CA TYR A 99 -22.71 33.40 3.61
C TYR A 99 -21.71 32.74 4.55
N VAL A 100 -20.69 32.10 4.00
CA VAL A 100 -19.58 31.51 4.75
C VAL A 100 -18.28 32.15 4.29
N ASP A 101 -17.63 32.91 5.18
CA ASP A 101 -16.32 33.51 4.91
C ASP A 101 -15.22 32.47 5.18
N THR A 102 -14.41 32.17 4.18
CA THR A 102 -13.30 31.21 4.32
C THR A 102 -11.99 31.94 4.64
N PRO A 103 -11.14 31.36 5.51
CA PRO A 103 -9.78 31.86 5.71
C PRO A 103 -9.01 31.87 4.37
N GLY A 104 -8.16 32.88 4.15
CA GLY A 104 -7.34 32.93 2.94
C GLY A 104 -6.32 31.77 2.92
N VAL A 105 -6.15 31.11 1.76
CA VAL A 105 -5.28 29.93 1.55
C VAL A 105 -3.79 30.21 1.85
N GLN A 106 -3.38 31.47 1.84
CA GLN A 106 -1.98 31.88 2.08
C GLN A 106 -1.52 31.80 3.55
N ALA A 107 -2.31 31.19 4.45
CA ALA A 107 -1.94 31.08 5.87
C ALA A 107 -0.81 30.07 6.16
N GLY A 108 -0.48 29.19 5.21
CA GLY A 108 0.58 28.17 5.34
C GLY A 108 0.22 26.98 6.21
N ASP A 109 -1.03 26.89 6.67
CA ASP A 109 -1.54 25.79 7.50
C ASP A 109 -2.34 24.80 6.61
N PRO A 110 -1.88 23.56 6.45
CA PRO A 110 -2.57 22.52 5.67
C PRO A 110 -4.02 22.28 6.11
N LEU A 111 -4.31 22.45 7.41
CA LEU A 111 -5.63 22.18 7.99
C LEU A 111 -6.64 23.27 7.64
N HIS A 112 -6.18 24.52 7.55
CA HIS A 112 -6.99 25.63 7.05
C HIS A 112 -7.29 25.48 5.56
N THR A 113 -6.30 25.04 4.76
CA THR A 113 -6.49 24.77 3.34
C THR A 113 -7.50 23.65 3.11
N GLU A 114 -7.41 22.53 3.85
CA GLU A 114 -8.36 21.43 3.70
C GLU A 114 -9.79 21.85 4.07
N ARG A 115 -9.97 22.63 5.15
CA ARG A 115 -11.27 23.17 5.54
C ARG A 115 -11.86 24.12 4.50
N ALA A 116 -11.04 25.01 3.94
CA ALA A 116 -11.48 25.91 2.89
C ALA A 116 -11.93 25.14 1.65
N VAL A 117 -11.16 24.13 1.23
CA VAL A 117 -11.53 23.25 0.10
C VAL A 117 -12.80 22.46 0.41
N ALA A 118 -12.97 21.93 1.62
CA ALA A 118 -14.20 21.22 2.01
C ALA A 118 -15.43 22.14 1.94
N ALA A 119 -15.34 23.34 2.51
CA ALA A 119 -16.42 24.33 2.47
C ALA A 119 -16.80 24.69 1.02
N LEU A 120 -15.80 24.86 0.15
CA LEU A 120 -16.03 25.10 -1.28
C LEU A 120 -16.79 23.95 -1.94
N LEU A 121 -16.43 22.70 -1.66
CA LEU A 121 -17.10 21.56 -2.29
C LEU A 121 -18.55 21.37 -1.82
N GLU A 122 -18.87 21.86 -0.62
CA GLU A 122 -20.22 21.88 -0.04
C GLU A 122 -21.01 23.16 -0.39
N ALA A 123 -20.39 24.09 -1.13
CA ALA A 123 -21.03 25.33 -1.54
C ALA A 123 -22.05 25.10 -2.66
N ASP A 124 -23.22 25.71 -2.52
CA ASP A 124 -24.20 25.77 -3.60
C ASP A 124 -23.80 26.80 -4.64
N ALA A 125 -23.17 27.88 -4.19
CA ALA A 125 -22.61 28.94 -5.01
C ALA A 125 -21.28 29.42 -4.43
N LEU A 126 -20.40 29.88 -5.31
CA LEU A 126 -19.07 30.36 -4.98
C LEU A 126 -18.97 31.85 -5.33
N LEU A 127 -18.72 32.68 -4.32
CA LEU A 127 -18.34 34.07 -4.50
C LEU A 127 -16.82 34.17 -4.51
N LEU A 128 -16.24 34.13 -5.71
CA LEU A 128 -14.79 34.10 -5.92
C LEU A 128 -14.23 35.52 -5.97
N VAL A 129 -13.62 35.97 -4.88
CA VAL A 129 -13.02 37.29 -4.77
C VAL A 129 -11.59 37.29 -5.32
N LEU A 130 -11.41 38.00 -6.43
CA LEU A 130 -10.17 38.13 -7.18
C LEU A 130 -9.51 39.49 -6.90
N GLY A 131 -8.18 39.53 -7.06
CA GLY A 131 -7.45 40.80 -7.11
C GLY A 131 -7.55 41.46 -8.48
N ARG A 132 -6.95 42.65 -8.64
CA ARG A 132 -6.90 43.36 -9.94
C ARG A 132 -6.23 42.52 -11.03
N ARG A 133 -5.16 41.79 -10.70
CA ARG A 133 -4.46 40.86 -11.62
C ARG A 133 -5.19 39.52 -11.78
N LEU A 134 -6.49 39.48 -11.49
CA LEU A 134 -7.37 38.31 -11.59
C LEU A 134 -6.78 37.07 -10.91
N PHE A 135 -6.46 36.02 -11.67
CA PHE A 135 -5.88 34.79 -11.13
C PHE A 135 -4.42 34.97 -10.69
N GLY A 136 -3.64 35.80 -11.38
CA GLY A 136 -2.25 36.13 -11.06
C GLY A 136 -1.42 34.90 -10.65
N GLY A 137 -0.71 35.00 -9.52
CA GLY A 137 0.08 33.90 -8.96
C GLY A 137 -0.73 32.78 -8.28
N ALA A 138 -2.06 32.93 -8.14
CA ALA A 138 -2.93 31.95 -7.50
C ALA A 138 -3.66 31.04 -8.52
N ALA A 139 -3.34 31.14 -9.81
CA ALA A 139 -4.00 30.39 -10.88
C ALA A 139 -4.00 28.88 -10.63
N GLY A 140 -2.89 28.30 -10.15
CA GLY A 140 -2.78 26.86 -9.87
C GLY A 140 -3.73 26.35 -8.79
N GLU A 141 -4.13 27.19 -7.84
CA GLU A 141 -5.07 26.82 -6.77
C GLU A 141 -6.51 27.13 -7.15
N VAL A 142 -6.75 28.26 -7.83
CA VAL A 142 -8.10 28.77 -8.12
C VAL A 142 -8.69 28.12 -9.37
N LEU A 143 -7.91 27.93 -10.43
CA LEU A 143 -8.44 27.38 -11.69
C LEU A 143 -9.04 25.98 -11.52
N PRO A 144 -8.43 25.04 -10.76
CA PRO A 144 -9.04 23.73 -10.57
C PRO A 144 -10.40 23.77 -9.86
N LEU A 145 -10.60 24.74 -8.96
CA LEU A 145 -11.88 24.93 -8.27
C LEU A 145 -12.94 25.50 -9.23
N VAL A 146 -12.55 26.46 -10.06
CA VAL A 146 -13.43 27.13 -11.02
C VAL A 146 -13.84 26.20 -12.16
N THR A 147 -12.87 25.47 -12.73
CA THR A 147 -13.12 24.52 -13.82
C THR A 147 -13.75 23.22 -13.32
N GLY A 148 -13.66 22.97 -12.01
CA GLY A 148 -14.18 21.77 -11.38
C GLY A 148 -13.26 20.55 -11.46
N THR A 149 -12.03 20.69 -11.95
CA THR A 149 -11.03 19.60 -11.92
C THR A 149 -10.62 19.24 -10.49
N ALA A 150 -10.79 20.16 -9.54
CA ALA A 150 -10.62 19.88 -8.11
C ALA A 150 -11.65 18.88 -7.57
N VAL A 151 -12.80 18.71 -8.24
CA VAL A 151 -13.80 17.69 -7.87
C VAL A 151 -13.40 16.34 -8.47
N HIS A 152 -13.06 16.34 -9.76
CA HIS A 152 -12.62 15.16 -10.49
C HIS A 152 -11.64 15.58 -11.60
N PRO A 153 -10.41 15.02 -11.65
CA PRO A 153 -9.37 15.47 -12.57
C PRO A 153 -9.76 15.27 -14.05
N ASP A 154 -10.28 14.09 -14.40
CA ASP A 154 -10.58 13.75 -15.80
C ASP A 154 -12.00 14.15 -16.27
N ARG A 155 -12.87 14.55 -15.34
CA ARG A 155 -14.29 14.85 -15.59
C ARG A 155 -14.70 16.07 -14.78
N PRO A 156 -14.24 17.27 -15.19
CA PRO A 156 -14.39 18.48 -14.41
C PRO A 156 -15.86 18.76 -14.06
N ARG A 157 -16.10 19.21 -12.82
CA ARG A 157 -17.44 19.55 -12.29
C ARG A 157 -17.53 21.01 -11.89
N PRO A 158 -17.62 21.93 -12.86
CA PRO A 158 -17.75 23.35 -12.54
C PRO A 158 -19.07 23.61 -11.81
N TYR A 159 -19.17 24.79 -11.20
CA TYR A 159 -20.45 25.24 -10.66
C TYR A 159 -21.46 25.44 -11.79
N PRO A 160 -22.76 25.20 -11.54
CA PRO A 160 -23.79 25.46 -12.53
C PRO A 160 -23.80 26.95 -12.90
N VAL A 161 -24.24 27.26 -14.12
CA VAL A 161 -24.29 28.63 -14.64
C VAL A 161 -25.01 29.56 -13.64
N GLY A 162 -24.37 30.69 -13.32
CA GLY A 162 -24.86 31.68 -12.35
C GLY A 162 -24.62 31.34 -10.88
N ALA A 163 -24.00 30.19 -10.55
CA ALA A 163 -23.61 29.85 -9.18
C ALA A 163 -22.12 30.12 -8.89
N LEU A 164 -21.29 30.27 -9.94
CA LEU A 164 -19.96 30.87 -9.79
C LEU A 164 -20.06 32.37 -10.06
N LEU A 165 -19.69 33.17 -9.07
CA LEU A 165 -19.76 34.63 -9.08
C LEU A 165 -18.35 35.19 -8.83
N PRO A 166 -17.53 35.37 -9.87
CA PRO A 166 -16.25 36.03 -9.78
C PRO A 166 -16.43 37.53 -9.50
N VAL A 167 -15.65 38.06 -8.57
CA VAL A 167 -15.73 39.45 -8.15
C VAL A 167 -14.33 40.04 -7.99
N VAL A 168 -14.01 41.14 -8.69
CA VAL A 168 -12.87 41.99 -8.31
C VAL A 168 -13.37 43.06 -7.36
N CYS A 169 -12.87 43.01 -6.14
CA CYS A 169 -13.12 44.03 -5.13
C CYS A 169 -12.07 45.15 -5.20
N LYS A 170 -12.34 46.26 -4.51
CA LYS A 170 -11.43 47.41 -4.37
C LYS A 170 -11.12 48.13 -5.68
N ALA A 171 -12.10 48.21 -6.58
CA ALA A 171 -11.93 48.92 -7.85
C ALA A 171 -11.68 50.43 -7.67
N ASP A 172 -12.07 50.99 -6.52
CA ASP A 172 -11.73 52.37 -6.09
C ASP A 172 -10.23 52.63 -6.02
N ARG A 173 -9.41 51.58 -5.88
CA ARG A 173 -7.95 51.69 -5.81
C ARG A 173 -7.25 51.68 -7.16
N TRP A 174 -8.00 51.69 -8.27
CA TRP A 174 -7.41 51.68 -9.61
C TRP A 174 -6.92 53.07 -10.05
N GLY A 175 -7.17 54.11 -9.25
CA GLY A 175 -6.79 55.48 -9.56
C GLY A 175 -7.73 56.16 -10.56
N LYS A 176 -8.92 55.58 -10.76
CA LYS A 176 -10.00 56.09 -11.60
C LYS A 176 -11.24 56.26 -10.73
N GLU A 177 -11.93 57.39 -10.89
CA GLU A 177 -13.10 57.71 -10.07
C GLU A 177 -14.30 56.84 -10.51
N PRO A 178 -14.96 56.12 -9.59
CA PRO A 178 -16.15 55.35 -9.92
C PRO A 178 -17.25 56.22 -10.55
N GLY A 179 -17.79 55.78 -11.69
CA GLY A 179 -18.77 56.54 -12.46
C GLY A 179 -18.19 57.43 -13.57
N SER A 180 -16.86 57.53 -13.70
CA SER A 180 -16.21 58.13 -14.87
C SER A 180 -16.19 57.19 -16.08
N GLU A 181 -16.06 57.74 -17.29
CA GLU A 181 -15.86 56.95 -18.52
C GLU A 181 -14.58 56.12 -18.45
N GLU A 182 -13.49 56.70 -17.94
CA GLU A 182 -12.20 56.01 -17.78
C GLU A 182 -12.28 54.80 -16.84
N PHE A 183 -13.12 54.88 -15.80
CA PHE A 183 -13.39 53.74 -14.93
C PHE A 183 -14.19 52.66 -15.66
N ALA A 184 -15.18 53.05 -16.46
CA ALA A 184 -15.96 52.10 -17.26
C ALA A 184 -15.09 51.36 -18.30
N ASP A 185 -14.19 52.07 -18.98
CA ASP A 185 -13.24 51.47 -19.92
C ASP A 185 -12.31 50.46 -19.24
N GLU A 186 -11.78 50.79 -18.05
CA GLU A 186 -10.94 49.88 -17.27
C GLU A 186 -11.74 48.64 -16.80
N VAL A 187 -12.99 48.82 -16.38
CA VAL A 187 -13.89 47.70 -16.03
C VAL A 187 -14.07 46.74 -17.21
N GLU A 188 -14.33 47.27 -18.40
CA GLU A 188 -14.49 46.45 -19.61
C GLU A 188 -13.18 45.78 -20.04
N ALA A 189 -12.04 46.44 -19.88
CA ALA A 189 -10.72 45.86 -20.11
C ALA A 189 -10.47 44.66 -19.19
N VAL A 190 -10.72 44.80 -17.88
CA VAL A 190 -10.55 43.72 -16.90
C VAL A 190 -11.52 42.57 -17.14
N ARG A 191 -12.76 42.86 -17.55
CA ARG A 191 -13.73 41.83 -17.98
C ARG A 191 -13.26 41.08 -19.22
N GLY A 192 -12.63 41.78 -20.17
CA GLY A 192 -11.99 41.20 -21.34
C GLY A 192 -10.87 40.23 -20.96
N GLU A 193 -9.95 40.69 -20.12
CA GLU A 193 -8.82 39.89 -19.62
C GLU A 193 -9.32 38.62 -18.89
N PHE A 194 -10.36 38.75 -18.06
CA PHE A 194 -10.94 37.60 -17.35
C PHE A 194 -11.55 36.57 -18.30
N ARG A 195 -12.29 37.03 -19.32
CA ARG A 195 -12.85 36.15 -20.35
C ARG A 195 -11.77 35.43 -21.13
N GLU A 196 -10.67 36.11 -21.46
CA GLU A 196 -9.53 35.50 -22.15
C GLU A 196 -8.84 34.44 -21.27
N GLN A 197 -8.51 34.78 -20.02
CA GLN A 197 -7.84 33.86 -19.09
C GLN A 197 -8.68 32.63 -18.79
N LEU A 198 -9.98 32.79 -18.53
CA LEU A 198 -10.84 31.66 -18.18
C LEU A 198 -11.34 30.89 -19.42
N GLY A 199 -11.51 31.57 -20.56
CA GLY A 199 -11.92 30.95 -21.83
C GLY A 199 -10.92 29.92 -22.35
N ALA A 200 -9.65 30.02 -21.95
CA ALA A 200 -8.64 29.00 -22.23
C ALA A 200 -8.90 27.65 -21.52
N HIS A 201 -9.74 27.64 -20.48
CA HIS A 201 -9.97 26.48 -19.61
C HIS A 201 -11.43 26.04 -19.51
N MET A 202 -12.37 26.82 -20.07
CA MET A 202 -13.80 26.59 -19.90
C MET A 202 -14.57 26.93 -21.18
N ASP A 203 -15.58 26.13 -21.50
CA ASP A 203 -16.51 26.40 -22.61
C ASP A 203 -17.18 27.77 -22.40
N ALA A 204 -17.24 28.57 -23.47
CA ALA A 204 -17.84 29.89 -23.48
C ALA A 204 -19.26 29.95 -22.88
N ARG A 205 -20.04 28.86 -22.98
CA ARG A 205 -21.40 28.76 -22.41
C ARG A 205 -21.43 28.68 -20.89
N HIS A 206 -20.32 28.28 -20.28
CA HIS A 206 -20.18 28.14 -18.83
C HIS A 206 -19.38 29.29 -18.22
N LEU A 207 -18.82 30.19 -19.03
CA LEU A 207 -18.05 31.33 -18.56
C LEU A 207 -18.95 32.24 -17.70
N PRO A 208 -18.61 32.45 -16.41
CA PRO A 208 -19.34 33.38 -15.56
C PRO A 208 -19.05 34.83 -15.96
N GLU A 209 -19.98 35.72 -15.61
CA GLU A 209 -19.76 37.16 -15.70
C GLU A 209 -18.86 37.63 -14.56
N LEU A 210 -17.86 38.47 -14.85
CA LEU A 210 -17.05 39.12 -13.83
C LEU A 210 -17.75 40.38 -13.29
N HIS A 211 -17.98 40.40 -11.98
CA HIS A 211 -18.42 41.59 -11.26
C HIS A 211 -17.20 42.41 -10.82
N VAL A 212 -17.20 43.70 -11.13
CA VAL A 212 -16.21 44.65 -10.59
C VAL A 212 -16.94 45.53 -9.59
N VAL A 213 -16.48 45.56 -8.33
CA VAL A 213 -17.20 46.20 -7.24
C VAL A 213 -16.35 47.16 -6.41
N VAL A 214 -16.98 48.26 -6.03
CA VAL A 214 -16.52 49.20 -5.00
C VAL A 214 -17.37 48.98 -3.76
N ALA A 215 -17.04 47.93 -2.99
CA ALA A 215 -17.82 47.54 -1.82
C ALA A 215 -17.70 48.52 -0.65
N ASP A 216 -16.55 49.16 -0.50
CA ASP A 216 -16.25 50.13 0.57
C ASP A 216 -15.21 51.14 0.06
N TYR A 217 -15.69 52.23 -0.52
CA TYR A 217 -14.85 53.27 -1.12
C TYR A 217 -13.83 53.79 -0.10
N TYR A 218 -12.54 53.60 -0.38
CA TYR A 218 -11.41 53.93 0.50
C TYR A 218 -11.53 53.42 1.95
N GLY A 219 -12.38 52.43 2.23
CA GLY A 219 -12.57 51.90 3.57
C GLY A 219 -13.34 52.83 4.51
N LEU A 220 -14.15 53.76 3.99
CA LEU A 220 -14.91 54.74 4.79
C LEU A 220 -15.82 54.08 5.84
N SER A 221 -16.28 52.84 5.61
CA SER A 221 -17.13 52.11 6.55
C SER A 221 -16.34 51.46 7.71
N THR A 222 -15.01 51.36 7.60
CA THR A 222 -14.15 50.65 8.57
C THR A 222 -14.25 51.14 10.01
N PRO A 223 -14.32 52.46 10.30
CA PRO A 223 -14.40 52.96 11.67
C PRO A 223 -15.74 52.66 12.37
N ILE A 224 -16.77 52.25 11.62
CA ILE A 224 -18.11 52.01 12.14
C ILE A 224 -18.18 50.59 12.73
N ARG A 225 -18.80 50.46 13.90
CA ARG A 225 -18.97 49.15 14.54
C ARG A 225 -19.87 48.26 13.68
N PRO A 226 -19.58 46.95 13.55
CA PRO A 226 -20.40 46.05 12.74
C PRO A 226 -21.90 46.11 13.05
N ALA A 227 -22.29 46.14 14.33
CA ALA A 227 -23.69 46.18 14.74
C ALA A 227 -24.44 47.46 14.32
N ASP A 228 -23.70 48.56 14.11
CA ASP A 228 -24.25 49.85 13.71
C ASP A 228 -24.22 50.06 12.19
N LEU A 229 -23.58 49.15 11.45
CA LEU A 229 -23.39 49.27 10.01
C LEU A 229 -24.73 49.18 9.25
N ARG A 230 -24.94 50.10 8.32
CA ARG A 230 -26.18 50.24 7.55
C ARG A 230 -25.85 50.66 6.12
N ARG A 231 -26.82 50.56 5.23
CA ARG A 231 -26.66 50.85 3.80
C ARG A 231 -26.19 52.28 3.52
N ASP A 232 -26.70 53.25 4.28
CA ASP A 232 -26.39 54.68 4.20
C ASP A 232 -24.98 55.04 4.67
N HIS A 233 -24.30 54.14 5.38
CA HIS A 233 -22.89 54.33 5.77
C HIS A 233 -21.90 54.07 4.63
N TYR A 234 -22.38 53.57 3.50
CA TYR A 234 -21.57 53.32 2.32
C TYR A 234 -21.84 54.36 1.26
N LEU A 235 -20.77 54.90 0.67
CA LEU A 235 -20.88 55.77 -0.49
C LEU A 235 -21.43 54.97 -1.68
N SER A 236 -22.55 55.41 -2.24
CA SER A 236 -23.17 54.82 -3.41
C SER A 236 -22.82 55.65 -4.64
N PHE A 237 -22.31 54.97 -5.68
CA PHE A 237 -22.11 55.56 -7.01
C PHE A 237 -23.23 55.14 -7.97
N GLY A 238 -24.43 54.86 -7.44
CA GLY A 238 -25.52 54.27 -8.19
C GLY A 238 -25.12 52.94 -8.81
N GLY A 239 -25.46 52.71 -10.08
CA GLY A 239 -25.10 51.49 -10.81
C GLY A 239 -23.60 51.34 -11.11
N HIS A 240 -22.77 52.36 -10.86
CA HIS A 240 -21.36 52.37 -11.20
C HIS A 240 -20.45 51.73 -10.14
N ASP A 241 -20.96 51.47 -8.93
CA ASP A 241 -20.19 50.76 -7.89
C ASP A 241 -20.22 49.23 -8.08
N GLY A 242 -21.03 48.73 -9.01
CA GLY A 242 -21.19 47.31 -9.35
C GLY A 242 -21.87 46.44 -8.29
N VAL A 243 -22.15 46.98 -7.09
CA VAL A 243 -22.71 46.22 -5.96
C VAL A 243 -24.13 45.77 -6.27
N GLU A 244 -24.95 46.64 -6.87
CA GLU A 244 -26.34 46.30 -7.20
C GLU A 244 -26.43 45.14 -8.20
N ALA A 245 -25.53 45.09 -9.19
CA ALA A 245 -25.49 44.01 -10.18
C ALA A 245 -25.16 42.66 -9.53
N LEU A 246 -24.13 42.63 -8.68
CA LEU A 246 -23.75 41.43 -7.92
C LEU A 246 -24.87 41.00 -6.95
N TRP A 247 -25.43 41.95 -6.21
CA TRP A 247 -26.52 41.71 -5.27
C TRP A 247 -27.76 41.13 -5.97
N ARG A 248 -28.12 41.65 -7.14
CA ARG A 248 -29.21 41.11 -7.97
C ARG A 248 -28.92 39.67 -8.40
N ALA A 249 -27.70 39.36 -8.83
CA ALA A 249 -27.30 38.00 -9.19
C ALA A 249 -27.45 37.03 -8.01
N LEU A 250 -26.96 37.41 -6.82
CA LEU A 250 -27.10 36.63 -5.59
C LEU A 250 -28.58 36.37 -5.22
N ARG A 251 -29.46 37.36 -5.36
CA ARG A 251 -30.90 37.23 -5.07
C ARG A 251 -31.64 36.26 -5.99
N THR A 252 -31.05 35.84 -7.11
CA THR A 252 -31.65 34.80 -7.96
C THR A 252 -31.43 33.39 -7.42
N LEU A 253 -30.41 33.19 -6.56
CA LEU A 253 -30.01 31.86 -6.09
C LEU A 253 -31.06 31.16 -5.22
N PRO A 254 -31.75 31.82 -4.27
CA PRO A 254 -32.76 31.15 -3.43
C PRO A 254 -33.87 30.47 -4.26
N GLY A 255 -34.29 31.10 -5.35
CA GLY A 255 -35.27 30.53 -6.28
C GLY A 255 -34.79 29.28 -7.01
N ARG A 256 -33.47 29.05 -7.04
CA ARG A 256 -32.81 27.90 -7.68
C ARG A 256 -32.27 26.87 -6.67
N ARG A 257 -32.59 27.00 -5.37
CA ARG A 257 -32.01 26.17 -4.30
C ARG A 257 -32.04 24.68 -4.59
N ALA A 258 -33.18 24.15 -5.04
CA ALA A 258 -33.32 22.72 -5.33
C ALA A 258 -32.36 22.24 -6.44
N GLN A 259 -32.24 23.02 -7.51
CA GLN A 259 -31.27 22.76 -8.58
C GLN A 259 -29.84 22.81 -8.05
N LEU A 260 -29.48 23.91 -7.37
CA LEU A 260 -28.12 24.11 -6.85
C LEU A 260 -27.73 22.98 -5.90
N ARG A 261 -28.62 22.59 -4.98
CA ARG A 261 -28.37 21.52 -4.01
C ARG A 261 -28.20 20.15 -4.68
N ALA A 262 -28.96 19.87 -5.75
CA ALA A 262 -28.79 18.65 -6.53
C ALA A 262 -27.40 18.59 -7.20
N GLU A 263 -26.94 19.70 -7.78
CA GLU A 263 -25.59 19.80 -8.36
C GLU A 263 -24.49 19.71 -7.29
N THR A 264 -24.69 20.36 -6.13
CA THR A 264 -23.79 20.23 -4.98
C THR A 264 -23.72 18.78 -4.49
N ARG A 265 -24.84 18.05 -4.49
CA ARG A 265 -24.88 16.63 -4.13
C ARG A 265 -23.99 15.79 -5.03
N VAL A 266 -24.06 16.02 -6.34
CA VAL A 266 -23.20 15.33 -7.31
C VAL A 266 -21.73 15.67 -7.06
N ARG A 267 -21.37 16.95 -6.91
CA ARG A 267 -19.98 17.36 -6.62
C ARG A 267 -19.46 16.75 -5.32
N TYR A 268 -20.26 16.77 -4.27
CA TYR A 268 -19.91 16.23 -2.95
C TYR A 268 -19.60 14.73 -3.02
N TRP A 269 -20.52 13.94 -3.57
CA TRP A 269 -20.35 12.49 -3.66
C TRP A 269 -19.27 12.10 -4.66
N CYS A 270 -19.04 12.90 -5.70
CA CYS A 270 -17.92 12.71 -6.63
C CYS A 270 -16.58 12.85 -5.90
N ARG A 271 -16.39 13.92 -5.14
CA ARG A 271 -15.16 14.08 -4.34
C ARG A 271 -15.00 12.97 -3.31
N ALA A 272 -16.08 12.63 -2.60
CA ALA A 272 -16.05 11.56 -1.60
C ALA A 272 -15.60 10.22 -2.23
N ALA A 273 -16.15 9.89 -3.40
CA ALA A 273 -15.77 8.70 -4.16
C ALA A 273 -14.32 8.75 -4.67
N VAL A 274 -13.83 9.89 -5.16
CA VAL A 274 -12.41 10.06 -5.57
C VAL A 274 -11.48 9.84 -4.37
N ARG A 275 -11.75 10.47 -3.22
CA ARG A 275 -10.96 10.27 -1.99
C ARG A 275 -11.00 8.82 -1.51
N ALA A 276 -12.18 8.19 -1.55
CA ALA A 276 -12.35 6.78 -1.21
C ALA A 276 -11.55 5.88 -2.16
N LEU A 277 -11.50 6.21 -3.46
CA LEU A 277 -10.75 5.45 -4.46
C LEU A 277 -9.25 5.54 -4.24
N GLU A 278 -8.73 6.75 -3.97
CA GLU A 278 -7.31 6.96 -3.65
C GLU A 278 -6.91 6.16 -2.39
N ALA A 279 -7.73 6.23 -1.33
CA ALA A 279 -7.49 5.47 -0.11
C ALA A 279 -7.57 3.95 -0.34
N ALA A 280 -8.59 3.47 -1.06
CA ALA A 280 -8.78 2.05 -1.36
C ALA A 280 -7.67 1.49 -2.25
N ARG A 281 -7.15 2.26 -3.22
CA ARG A 281 -5.98 1.88 -4.02
C ARG A 281 -4.73 1.73 -3.15
N ALA A 282 -4.47 2.70 -2.29
CA ALA A 282 -3.33 2.63 -1.36
C ALA A 282 -3.44 1.44 -0.38
N GLU A 283 -4.64 1.13 0.11
CA GLU A 283 -4.87 -0.05 0.96
C GLU A 283 -4.72 -1.36 0.16
N ARG A 284 -5.28 -1.42 -1.06
CA ARG A 284 -5.15 -2.58 -1.94
C ARG A 284 -3.69 -2.90 -2.28
N GLU A 285 -2.87 -1.88 -2.52
CA GLU A 285 -1.44 -2.05 -2.75
C GLU A 285 -0.73 -2.63 -1.52
N ARG A 286 -1.05 -2.10 -0.32
CA ARG A 286 -0.53 -2.63 0.95
C ARG A 286 -0.96 -4.07 1.20
N ALA A 287 -2.24 -4.38 1.02
CA ALA A 287 -2.79 -5.74 1.12
C ALA A 287 -2.17 -6.69 0.07
N GLY A 288 -1.91 -6.20 -1.15
CA GLY A 288 -1.24 -6.97 -2.20
C GLY A 288 0.21 -7.31 -1.83
N ALA A 289 0.95 -6.33 -1.30
CA ALA A 289 2.31 -6.57 -0.81
C ALA A 289 2.35 -7.57 0.36
N ALA A 290 1.35 -7.49 1.27
CA ALA A 290 1.18 -8.43 2.36
C ALA A 290 0.88 -9.86 1.87
N ARG A 291 -0.07 -10.00 0.94
CA ARG A 291 -0.44 -11.26 0.27
C ARG A 291 0.77 -11.92 -0.39
N ASP A 292 1.52 -11.16 -1.19
CA ASP A 292 2.70 -11.67 -1.87
C ASP A 292 3.82 -12.04 -0.89
N GLY A 293 3.95 -11.27 0.20
CA GLY A 293 4.85 -11.60 1.31
C GLY A 293 4.51 -12.96 1.93
N ALA A 294 3.25 -13.17 2.27
CA ALA A 294 2.78 -14.39 2.90
C ALA A 294 2.93 -15.62 1.98
N ARG A 295 2.65 -15.49 0.67
CA ARG A 295 2.90 -16.53 -0.34
C ARG A 295 4.38 -16.90 -0.46
N ARG A 296 5.27 -15.91 -0.43
CA ARG A 296 6.73 -16.16 -0.45
C ARG A 296 7.18 -16.93 0.80
N VAL A 297 6.65 -16.56 1.97
CA VAL A 297 6.90 -17.26 3.24
C VAL A 297 6.45 -18.72 3.12
N ASP A 298 5.21 -18.94 2.70
CA ASP A 298 4.60 -20.27 2.55
C ASP A 298 5.40 -21.17 1.59
N THR A 299 5.73 -20.66 0.41
CA THR A 299 6.54 -21.36 -0.61
C THR A 299 7.91 -21.74 -0.05
N ARG A 300 8.53 -20.85 0.74
CA ARG A 300 9.85 -21.11 1.32
C ARG A 300 9.80 -22.17 2.41
N PHE A 301 8.79 -22.15 3.26
CA PHE A 301 8.60 -23.21 4.27
C PHE A 301 8.28 -24.56 3.62
N ALA A 302 7.47 -24.59 2.56
CA ALA A 302 7.21 -25.82 1.81
C ALA A 302 8.51 -26.43 1.24
N LEU A 303 9.45 -25.60 0.77
CA LEU A 303 10.77 -26.07 0.33
C LEU A 303 11.60 -26.68 1.48
N LEU A 304 11.56 -26.08 2.68
CA LEU A 304 12.26 -26.61 3.85
C LEU A 304 11.64 -27.91 4.36
N GLU A 305 10.31 -28.03 4.31
CA GLU A 305 9.58 -29.27 4.61
C GLU A 305 9.97 -30.38 3.64
N ASN A 306 10.01 -30.10 2.32
CA ASN A 306 10.49 -31.05 1.32
C ASN A 306 11.94 -31.50 1.57
N ARG A 307 12.83 -30.59 1.96
CA ARG A 307 14.22 -30.93 2.32
C ARG A 307 14.30 -31.79 3.58
N LEU A 308 13.40 -31.63 4.54
CA LEU A 308 13.32 -32.53 5.70
C LEU A 308 12.88 -33.93 5.27
N ASP A 309 11.95 -34.04 4.33
CA ASP A 309 11.53 -35.34 3.77
C ASP A 309 12.65 -36.02 2.97
N GLU A 310 13.40 -35.26 2.17
CA GLU A 310 14.61 -35.76 1.49
C GLU A 310 15.67 -36.24 2.51
N LEU A 311 15.89 -35.46 3.57
CA LEU A 311 16.82 -35.81 4.65
C LEU A 311 16.38 -37.09 5.38
N ARG A 312 15.07 -37.23 5.62
CA ARG A 312 14.44 -38.40 6.22
C ARG A 312 14.70 -39.65 5.38
N GLU A 313 14.40 -39.60 4.08
CA GLU A 313 14.55 -40.77 3.21
C GLU A 313 16.02 -41.12 2.97
N ALA A 314 16.90 -40.13 2.79
CA ALA A 314 18.33 -40.37 2.64
C ALA A 314 18.95 -40.98 3.92
N GLY A 315 18.58 -40.48 5.10
CA GLY A 315 19.05 -41.04 6.37
C GLY A 315 18.60 -42.48 6.59
N ARG A 316 17.35 -42.82 6.22
CA ARG A 316 16.83 -44.20 6.27
C ARG A 316 17.60 -45.15 5.37
N VAL A 317 17.85 -44.75 4.12
CA VAL A 317 18.60 -45.55 3.16
C VAL A 317 20.03 -45.81 3.67
N GLU A 318 20.71 -44.78 4.18
CA GLU A 318 22.07 -44.92 4.73
C GLU A 318 22.10 -45.83 5.97
N LEU A 319 21.13 -45.71 6.88
CA LEU A 319 21.05 -46.56 8.07
C LEU A 319 20.85 -48.03 7.69
N ARG A 320 19.89 -48.31 6.81
CA ARG A 320 19.62 -49.69 6.33
C ARG A 320 20.86 -50.28 5.67
N ALA A 321 21.56 -49.49 4.85
CA ALA A 321 22.80 -49.92 4.21
C ALA A 321 23.89 -50.25 5.24
N ALA A 322 24.13 -49.37 6.23
CA ALA A 322 25.14 -49.57 7.27
C ALA A 322 24.83 -50.78 8.16
N VAL A 323 23.56 -50.95 8.58
CA VAL A 323 23.13 -52.10 9.38
C VAL A 323 23.28 -53.40 8.58
N ARG A 324 22.86 -53.42 7.31
CA ARG A 324 22.97 -54.59 6.43
C ARG A 324 24.42 -54.99 6.21
N GLU A 325 25.30 -54.03 5.95
CA GLU A 325 26.72 -54.26 5.70
C GLU A 325 27.39 -54.89 6.93
N GLU A 326 27.13 -54.37 8.13
CA GLU A 326 27.67 -54.94 9.38
C GLU A 326 27.08 -56.32 9.71
N LEU A 327 25.80 -56.55 9.45
CA LEU A 327 25.18 -57.88 9.64
C LEU A 327 25.76 -58.92 8.67
N LEU A 328 26.00 -58.57 7.41
CA LEU A 328 26.64 -59.46 6.44
C LEU A 328 28.09 -59.76 6.84
N ARG A 329 28.86 -58.73 7.24
CA ARG A 329 30.21 -58.90 7.78
C ARG A 329 30.24 -59.82 9.00
N ALA A 330 29.29 -59.66 9.92
CA ALA A 330 29.17 -60.51 11.11
C ALA A 330 28.83 -61.96 10.73
N ALA A 331 27.90 -62.15 9.78
CA ALA A 331 27.51 -63.47 9.30
C ALA A 331 28.65 -64.21 8.58
N ASP A 332 29.50 -63.49 7.84
CA ASP A 332 30.68 -64.04 7.19
C ASP A 332 31.82 -64.34 8.19
N SER A 333 31.89 -63.59 9.29
CA SER A 333 32.92 -63.75 10.35
C SER A 333 32.56 -64.78 11.43
N ALA A 334 31.31 -65.24 11.49
CA ALA A 334 30.80 -66.15 12.54
C ALA A 334 31.44 -67.56 12.56
N ALA A 335 32.39 -67.85 11.66
CA ALA A 335 33.18 -69.07 11.66
C ALA A 335 34.27 -69.10 12.76
N SER A 336 34.58 -67.96 13.40
CA SER A 336 35.56 -67.85 14.49
C SER A 336 34.87 -67.47 15.83
N ALA A 337 35.21 -68.20 16.90
CA ALA A 337 34.55 -68.19 18.21
C ALA A 337 34.36 -66.79 18.85
N GLY A 338 33.25 -66.59 19.59
CA GLY A 338 32.96 -65.59 20.65
C GLY A 338 33.37 -64.12 20.46
N SER A 339 34.66 -63.86 20.24
CA SER A 339 35.26 -62.54 20.02
C SER A 339 34.71 -61.82 18.78
N ALA A 340 34.29 -62.57 17.74
CA ALA A 340 33.76 -62.00 16.51
C ALA A 340 32.40 -61.29 16.69
N GLU A 341 31.56 -61.78 17.61
CA GLU A 341 30.24 -61.21 17.90
C GLU A 341 30.36 -59.88 18.63
N GLU A 342 31.19 -59.81 19.68
CA GLU A 342 31.43 -58.60 20.45
C GLU A 342 32.03 -57.49 19.56
N ALA A 343 32.99 -57.86 18.70
CA ALA A 343 33.59 -56.95 17.73
C ALA A 343 32.58 -56.45 16.68
N ALA A 344 31.65 -57.31 16.21
CA ALA A 344 30.59 -56.90 15.29
C ALA A 344 29.58 -55.96 15.97
N ARG A 345 29.23 -56.23 17.23
CA ARG A 345 28.36 -55.37 18.04
C ARG A 345 28.97 -53.98 18.24
N GLU A 346 30.27 -53.91 18.55
CA GLU A 346 30.98 -52.64 18.73
C GLU A 346 31.06 -51.83 17.42
N ARG A 347 31.34 -52.49 16.29
CA ARG A 347 31.34 -51.85 14.96
C ARG A 347 29.97 -51.33 14.58
N LEU A 348 28.91 -52.14 14.73
CA LEU A 348 27.53 -51.71 14.47
C LEU A 348 27.15 -50.52 15.37
N ALA A 349 27.46 -50.58 16.66
CA ALA A 349 27.19 -49.47 17.59
C ALA A 349 27.95 -48.19 17.17
N THR A 350 29.18 -48.31 16.69
CA THR A 350 29.97 -47.18 16.19
C THR A 350 29.41 -46.62 14.89
N ALA A 351 29.03 -47.46 13.94
CA ALA A 351 28.40 -47.07 12.69
C ALA A 351 27.06 -46.33 12.94
N VAL A 352 26.22 -46.87 13.83
CA VAL A 352 24.94 -46.27 14.22
C VAL A 352 25.13 -44.94 14.93
N ARG A 353 26.07 -44.82 15.88
CA ARG A 353 26.38 -43.53 16.52
C ARG A 353 26.87 -42.50 15.52
N GLY A 354 27.75 -42.90 14.59
CA GLY A 354 28.26 -42.02 13.54
C GLY A 354 27.17 -41.57 12.57
N TRP A 355 26.26 -42.47 12.21
CA TRP A 355 25.05 -42.16 11.44
C TRP A 355 24.15 -41.16 12.20
N GLN A 356 23.82 -41.46 13.46
CA GLN A 356 22.93 -40.64 14.27
C GLN A 356 23.49 -39.22 14.45
N ALA A 357 24.77 -39.09 14.83
CA ALA A 357 25.40 -37.78 15.00
C ALA A 357 25.36 -36.95 13.71
N ARG A 358 25.63 -37.57 12.56
CA ARG A 358 25.63 -36.92 11.25
C ARG A 358 24.24 -36.44 10.85
N TRP A 359 23.24 -37.31 10.93
CA TRP A 359 21.89 -37.01 10.45
C TRP A 359 21.10 -36.12 11.42
N THR A 360 21.31 -36.25 12.73
CA THR A 360 20.81 -35.28 13.71
C THR A 360 21.47 -33.91 13.49
N GLY A 361 22.78 -33.86 13.24
CA GLY A 361 23.47 -32.61 12.93
C GLY A 361 22.92 -31.91 11.68
N LYS A 362 22.67 -32.65 10.59
CA LYS A 362 22.03 -32.12 9.38
C LYS A 362 20.60 -31.61 9.64
N ALA A 363 19.81 -32.34 10.42
CA ALA A 363 18.45 -31.92 10.78
C ALA A 363 18.46 -30.62 11.60
N GLN A 364 19.35 -30.52 12.59
CA GLN A 364 19.55 -29.31 13.39
C GLN A 364 20.02 -28.13 12.54
N GLN A 365 20.95 -28.36 11.60
CA GLN A 365 21.41 -27.32 10.67
C GLN A 365 20.26 -26.81 9.80
N LEU A 366 19.42 -27.70 9.26
CA LEU A 366 18.27 -27.31 8.45
C LEU A 366 17.23 -26.55 9.28
N ALA A 367 17.00 -26.94 10.55
CA ALA A 367 16.13 -26.22 11.47
C ALA A 367 16.67 -24.81 11.79
N LEU A 368 17.98 -24.67 12.02
CA LEU A 368 18.63 -23.37 12.22
C LEU A 368 18.56 -22.49 10.97
N GLN A 369 18.80 -23.07 9.79
CA GLN A 369 18.62 -22.39 8.52
C GLN A 369 17.18 -21.89 8.37
N GLY A 370 16.18 -22.74 8.65
CA GLY A 370 14.78 -22.33 8.57
C GLY A 370 14.44 -21.19 9.53
N ARG A 371 14.98 -21.19 10.76
CA ARG A 371 14.83 -20.06 11.70
C ARG A 371 15.49 -18.78 11.20
N ALA A 372 16.70 -18.89 10.65
CA ALA A 372 17.42 -17.74 10.10
C ALA A 372 16.66 -17.15 8.89
N GLU A 373 16.20 -18.02 7.98
CA GLU A 373 15.40 -17.63 6.83
C GLU A 373 14.07 -17.01 7.25
N ALA A 374 13.39 -17.55 8.26
CA ALA A 374 12.18 -16.95 8.80
C ALA A 374 12.44 -15.53 9.33
N MET A 375 13.56 -15.31 10.03
CA MET A 375 13.95 -13.97 10.49
C MET A 375 14.26 -13.04 9.32
N THR A 376 14.97 -13.49 8.29
CA THR A 376 15.24 -12.69 7.09
C THR A 376 13.95 -12.35 6.36
N VAL A 377 13.05 -13.32 6.19
CA VAL A 377 11.76 -13.14 5.54
C VAL A 377 10.91 -12.10 6.28
N ARG A 378 10.96 -12.05 7.63
CA ARG A 378 10.30 -11.02 8.45
C ARG A 378 10.82 -9.59 8.22
N THR A 379 12.03 -9.44 7.69
CA THR A 379 12.60 -8.11 7.38
C THR A 379 12.26 -7.61 5.98
N VAL A 380 11.70 -8.45 5.12
CA VAL A 380 11.27 -8.05 3.77
C VAL A 380 10.03 -7.14 3.88
N PRO A 381 9.99 -5.98 3.19
CA PRO A 381 8.89 -5.02 3.32
C PRO A 381 7.48 -5.61 3.18
N GLY A 382 7.27 -6.53 2.22
CA GLY A 382 5.97 -7.19 2.06
C GLY A 382 5.58 -8.09 3.24
N THR A 383 6.54 -8.73 3.90
CA THR A 383 6.28 -9.52 5.12
C THR A 383 6.03 -8.62 6.32
N GLN A 384 6.69 -7.45 6.40
CA GLN A 384 6.38 -6.46 7.43
C GLN A 384 4.97 -5.91 7.28
N ALA A 385 4.53 -5.64 6.04
CA ALA A 385 3.15 -5.26 5.76
C ALA A 385 2.15 -6.35 6.18
N PHE A 386 2.48 -7.62 5.95
CA PHE A 386 1.67 -8.76 6.39
C PHE A 386 1.59 -8.88 7.93
N LEU A 387 2.72 -8.74 8.63
CA LEU A 387 2.74 -8.79 10.09
C LEU A 387 1.98 -7.61 10.70
N ALA A 388 2.13 -6.41 10.14
CA ALA A 388 1.36 -5.25 10.56
C ALA A 388 -0.15 -5.47 10.37
N CYS A 389 -0.56 -6.02 9.22
CA CYS A 389 -1.95 -6.39 8.95
C CYS A 389 -2.50 -7.41 9.97
N ILE A 390 -1.71 -8.44 10.32
CA ILE A 390 -2.11 -9.40 11.36
C ILE A 390 -2.26 -8.72 12.72
N ASP A 391 -1.33 -7.86 13.10
CA ASP A 391 -1.37 -7.16 14.38
C ASP A 391 -2.59 -6.24 14.46
N ASP A 392 -2.95 -5.58 13.35
CA ASP A 392 -4.17 -4.78 13.23
C ASP A 392 -5.44 -5.64 13.38
N VAL A 393 -5.52 -6.78 12.68
CA VAL A 393 -6.65 -7.72 12.80
C VAL A 393 -6.77 -8.25 14.22
N ARG A 394 -5.65 -8.62 14.86
CA ARG A 394 -5.64 -9.09 16.25
C ARG A 394 -6.07 -8.01 17.22
N ALA A 395 -5.63 -6.76 17.03
CA ALA A 395 -6.05 -5.63 17.86
C ALA A 395 -7.56 -5.41 17.77
N VAL A 396 -8.15 -5.56 16.59
CA VAL A 396 -9.61 -5.45 16.40
C VAL A 396 -10.37 -6.62 17.03
N LEU A 397 -9.89 -7.85 16.88
CA LEU A 397 -10.51 -9.00 17.54
C LEU A 397 -10.42 -8.90 19.08
N ALA A 398 -9.31 -8.38 19.61
CA ALA A 398 -9.14 -8.17 21.04
C ALA A 398 -10.10 -7.10 21.59
N THR A 399 -10.30 -6.00 20.86
CA THR A 399 -11.26 -4.95 21.25
C THR A 399 -12.72 -5.38 21.09
N ALA A 400 -13.01 -6.28 20.15
CA ALA A 400 -14.33 -6.89 20.00
C ALA A 400 -14.67 -7.86 21.15
N GLY A 401 -13.67 -8.60 21.64
CA GLY A 401 -13.81 -9.60 22.71
C GLY A 401 -14.01 -9.04 24.12
N ASP A 402 -13.71 -7.76 24.36
CA ASP A 402 -13.80 -7.12 25.68
C ASP A 402 -15.21 -6.55 25.99
N THR A 403 -16.22 -6.92 25.20
CA THR A 403 -17.60 -6.46 25.38
C THR A 403 -18.36 -7.29 26.41
N SER A 404 -18.10 -7.03 27.69
CA SER A 404 -19.04 -7.41 28.75
C SER A 404 -20.23 -6.43 28.84
N VAL A 405 -21.38 -6.89 28.30
CA VAL A 405 -22.80 -6.45 28.50
C VAL A 405 -23.38 -5.34 27.59
N PRO A 406 -24.65 -5.44 27.09
CA PRO A 406 -25.41 -6.61 26.61
C PRO A 406 -25.85 -6.51 25.13
N ALA A 407 -26.34 -7.63 24.63
CA ALA A 407 -26.82 -7.90 23.28
C ALA A 407 -27.64 -6.79 22.60
N SER A 408 -27.09 -6.25 21.51
CA SER A 408 -27.83 -6.08 20.26
C SER A 408 -27.03 -6.73 19.15
N ARG A 409 -27.65 -7.71 18.49
CA ARG A 409 -27.04 -8.45 17.37
C ARG A 409 -26.83 -7.51 16.18
N SER A 410 -25.73 -7.76 15.47
CA SER A 410 -25.31 -7.20 14.17
C SER A 410 -24.31 -6.05 14.23
N ALA A 411 -23.02 -6.39 14.30
CA ALA A 411 -21.97 -5.82 13.47
C ALA A 411 -20.67 -6.58 13.73
N VAL A 412 -20.07 -7.14 12.68
CA VAL A 412 -18.65 -7.47 12.66
C VAL A 412 -17.88 -6.14 12.83
N PRO A 413 -16.87 -6.03 13.71
CA PRO A 413 -16.20 -4.75 13.90
C PRO A 413 -15.25 -4.45 12.72
N GLU A 414 -15.50 -3.33 12.04
CA GLU A 414 -14.72 -2.82 10.92
C GLU A 414 -13.37 -2.23 11.37
N VAL A 415 -12.29 -2.96 11.05
CA VAL A 415 -10.88 -2.54 11.12
C VAL A 415 -10.64 -1.28 10.26
N THR A 416 -11.44 -1.06 9.23
CA THR A 416 -11.35 0.04 8.26
C THR A 416 -11.56 1.43 8.89
N THR A 417 -12.22 1.52 10.05
CA THR A 417 -12.58 2.80 10.68
C THR A 417 -11.37 3.63 11.14
N ALA A 418 -10.30 3.00 11.65
CA ALA A 418 -9.17 3.74 12.24
C ALA A 418 -8.20 4.29 11.19
N VAL A 419 -8.12 3.65 10.02
CA VAL A 419 -7.24 4.05 8.90
C VAL A 419 -7.95 5.03 7.97
N VAL A 420 -9.28 4.94 7.85
CA VAL A 420 -10.08 5.76 6.93
C VAL A 420 -10.60 7.05 7.55
N LEU A 421 -10.70 7.14 8.89
CA LEU A 421 -10.99 8.42 9.56
C LEU A 421 -9.73 9.28 9.63
N GLY A 422 -9.39 9.94 8.52
CA GLY A 422 -8.46 11.07 8.47
C GLY A 422 -8.76 12.13 9.54
N LEU A 423 -8.30 11.88 10.76
CA LEU A 423 -8.33 12.80 11.87
C LEU A 423 -6.96 13.47 11.92
N GLY A 424 -6.68 14.28 10.88
CA GLY A 424 -5.53 15.19 10.85
C GLY A 424 -5.32 15.98 12.15
N PRO A 425 -6.37 16.43 12.87
CA PRO A 425 -6.19 17.10 14.17
C PRO A 425 -5.76 16.14 15.30
N LEU A 426 -6.33 14.94 15.41
CA LEU A 426 -6.03 14.02 16.53
C LEU A 426 -4.74 13.22 16.30
N ALA A 427 -4.41 12.86 15.06
CA ALA A 427 -3.12 12.25 14.73
C ALA A 427 -1.96 13.22 15.03
N HIS A 428 -2.16 14.53 14.78
CA HIS A 428 -1.18 15.55 15.13
C HIS A 428 -1.12 15.82 16.64
N ILE A 429 -2.25 15.82 17.37
CA ILE A 429 -2.26 15.92 18.84
C ILE A 429 -1.60 14.70 19.48
N VAL A 430 -1.83 13.49 18.97
CA VAL A 430 -1.20 12.25 19.44
C VAL A 430 0.28 12.21 19.07
N GLN A 431 0.69 12.63 17.86
CA GLN A 431 2.11 12.76 17.51
C GLN A 431 2.81 13.88 18.31
N HIS A 432 2.12 14.98 18.60
CA HIS A 432 2.63 16.07 19.42
C HIS A 432 2.80 15.62 20.88
N GLU A 433 1.83 14.89 21.45
CA GLU A 433 1.91 14.36 22.81
C GLU A 433 2.86 13.17 22.93
N LEU A 434 2.96 12.31 21.93
CA LEU A 434 4.00 11.28 21.87
C LEU A 434 5.39 11.92 21.71
N GLY A 435 5.52 13.01 20.94
CA GLY A 435 6.75 13.79 20.82
C GLY A 435 7.13 14.51 22.11
N LYS A 436 6.14 15.03 22.85
CA LYS A 436 6.32 15.65 24.18
C LYS A 436 6.74 14.60 25.21
N ARG A 437 6.03 13.47 25.32
CA ARG A 437 6.40 12.35 26.19
C ARG A 437 7.73 11.71 25.82
N ARG A 438 8.11 11.69 24.53
CA ARG A 438 9.43 11.22 24.09
C ARG A 438 10.53 12.20 24.45
N ARG A 439 10.28 13.52 24.41
CA ARG A 439 11.22 14.54 24.91
C ARG A 439 11.34 14.54 26.43
N GLU A 440 10.23 14.36 27.15
CA GLU A 440 10.23 14.19 28.61
C GLU A 440 10.96 12.91 29.00
N ARG A 441 10.74 11.79 28.31
CA ARG A 441 11.43 10.52 28.57
C ARG A 441 12.90 10.55 28.12
N ILE A 442 13.26 11.31 27.08
CA ILE A 442 14.67 11.57 26.72
C ILE A 442 15.32 12.51 27.75
N GLY A 443 14.58 13.50 28.28
CA GLY A 443 15.01 14.34 29.40
C GLY A 443 15.25 13.53 30.67
N GLU A 444 14.33 12.65 31.05
CA GLU A 444 14.46 11.74 32.20
C GLU A 444 15.61 10.74 32.01
N VAL A 445 15.85 10.25 30.79
CA VAL A 445 16.97 9.33 30.50
C VAL A 445 18.32 10.07 30.49
N LEU A 446 18.35 11.35 30.11
CA LEU A 446 19.54 12.18 30.22
C LEU A 446 19.81 12.60 31.67
N GLU A 447 18.78 12.95 32.45
CA GLU A 447 18.89 13.23 33.89
C GLU A 447 19.27 11.97 34.70
N GLN A 448 18.79 10.77 34.32
CA GLN A 448 19.22 9.51 34.92
C GLN A 448 20.65 9.11 34.52
N ARG A 449 21.14 9.58 33.37
CA ARG A 449 22.52 9.35 32.92
C ARG A 449 23.49 10.34 33.56
N ASP A 450 23.05 11.56 33.85
CA ASP A 450 23.84 12.58 34.56
C ASP A 450 23.80 12.39 36.09
N GLY A 451 22.77 11.73 36.63
CA GLY A 451 22.64 11.36 38.05
C GLY A 451 23.51 10.17 38.50
N ALA A 452 24.25 9.53 37.60
CA ALA A 452 25.12 8.39 37.89
C ALA A 452 26.63 8.72 37.77
N ALA A 453 27.00 9.99 37.66
CA ALA A 453 28.37 10.45 37.81
C ALA A 453 28.61 10.99 39.23
N ASP A 454 29.63 10.42 39.86
CA ASP A 454 30.14 10.58 41.22
C ASP A 454 30.17 12.04 41.78
N PRO A 455 29.92 12.27 43.10
CA PRO A 455 29.87 13.58 43.69
C PRO A 455 31.27 14.01 44.16
N GLY A 456 31.77 15.14 43.64
CA GLY A 456 33.03 15.69 44.13
C GLY A 456 33.22 17.17 43.77
N THR A 457 33.29 18.01 44.82
CA THR A 457 33.81 19.40 44.86
C THR A 457 32.95 20.44 44.14
N GLY A 458 32.57 21.62 44.66
CA GLY A 458 32.93 22.39 45.84
C GLY A 458 32.86 23.89 45.47
N GLN A 459 32.20 24.72 46.28
CA GLN A 459 32.23 26.22 46.28
C GLN A 459 31.67 26.93 45.02
N GLY A 460 30.92 28.03 45.05
CA GLY A 460 30.47 28.99 46.05
C GLY A 460 30.03 30.28 45.32
N ARG A 461 29.26 31.13 46.03
CA ARG A 461 28.96 32.56 45.80
C ARG A 461 27.81 32.99 44.86
N ASP A 462 26.87 33.72 45.50
CA ASP A 462 26.50 35.14 45.30
C ASP A 462 26.26 35.64 43.86
N ALA A 463 25.32 36.51 43.52
CA ALA A 463 24.22 37.21 44.19
C ALA A 463 23.48 38.00 43.07
N ALA A 464 22.26 38.45 43.38
CA ALA A 464 21.61 39.73 43.01
C ALA A 464 21.90 40.35 41.61
N THR A 465 20.89 40.85 40.88
CA THR A 465 20.29 42.20 41.09
C THR A 465 19.32 42.40 39.90
N THR A 466 18.01 42.57 40.11
CA THR A 466 17.24 43.84 39.96
C THR A 466 17.68 44.74 38.79
N GLY A 467 16.83 45.33 37.97
CA GLY A 467 15.39 45.49 37.95
C GLY A 467 14.99 46.60 36.95
N GLN A 468 13.68 46.80 36.81
CA GLN A 468 12.96 48.05 36.47
C GLN A 468 13.20 48.68 35.07
N ALA A 469 12.16 48.75 34.22
CA ALA A 469 11.12 49.82 34.15
C ALA A 469 11.70 51.11 33.55
N SER A 470 11.07 51.86 32.65
CA SER A 470 9.67 52.06 32.27
C SER A 470 9.61 52.83 30.93
N ASP A 471 8.38 53.14 30.51
CA ASP A 471 7.94 54.15 29.52
C ASP A 471 8.30 53.93 28.03
N GLY A 472 7.39 54.06 27.07
CA GLY A 472 6.05 54.67 27.11
C GLY A 472 6.02 55.93 26.23
N SER A 473 5.95 55.78 24.90
CA SER A 473 5.45 56.85 24.02
C SER A 473 5.13 56.33 22.61
N ASP A 474 3.82 56.26 22.36
CA ASP A 474 3.03 56.51 21.14
C ASP A 474 3.65 56.27 19.74
N PRO A 475 3.01 55.43 18.89
CA PRO A 475 3.51 55.03 17.59
C PRO A 475 2.82 55.76 16.42
N TYR A 476 3.10 57.04 16.18
CA TYR A 476 2.78 57.68 14.88
C TYR A 476 3.73 58.85 14.59
N ALA A 477 4.81 58.57 13.85
CA ALA A 477 5.61 59.59 13.18
C ALA A 477 6.04 59.08 11.80
N TYR A 478 5.32 59.48 10.76
CA TYR A 478 5.75 59.37 9.37
C TYR A 478 6.80 60.46 9.08
N ALA A 479 7.95 60.06 8.54
CA ALA A 479 8.80 60.95 7.76
C ALA A 479 9.58 60.15 6.70
N LEU A 480 9.25 60.46 5.45
CA LEU A 480 10.07 60.23 4.27
C LEU A 480 11.50 60.74 4.49
N LEU A 481 12.51 59.90 4.28
CA LEU A 481 13.88 60.34 4.00
C LEU A 481 14.59 59.36 3.04
N PRO A 482 15.61 59.87 2.30
CA PRO A 482 16.03 59.38 1.00
C PRO A 482 17.18 58.36 1.05
N LEU A 483 17.33 57.60 -0.04
CA LEU A 483 18.52 56.78 -0.34
C LEU A 483 19.74 57.66 -0.65
N PRO A 484 20.92 57.39 -0.07
CA PRO A 484 22.18 57.89 -0.58
C PRO A 484 23.11 56.76 -1.05
N GLY A 485 23.78 57.02 -2.18
CA GLY A 485 25.21 56.76 -2.33
C GLY A 485 25.63 55.44 -2.97
N ALA A 486 25.81 55.47 -4.29
CA ALA A 486 26.78 54.64 -4.98
C ALA A 486 28.22 55.06 -4.61
N PRO A 487 29.20 54.16 -4.79
CA PRO A 487 30.45 54.59 -5.41
C PRO A 487 30.73 53.84 -6.71
N ASP A 488 31.13 54.65 -7.68
CA ASP A 488 31.67 54.34 -8.99
C ASP A 488 33.18 54.07 -8.87
N VAL A 489 33.68 52.95 -9.40
CA VAL A 489 35.09 52.78 -9.79
C VAL A 489 35.17 51.82 -10.99
N SER A 490 35.55 52.37 -12.13
CA SER A 490 36.02 51.72 -13.36
C SER A 490 37.28 50.87 -13.15
N ASP A 491 37.34 49.68 -13.77
CA ASP A 491 38.23 49.37 -14.90
C ASP A 491 38.32 47.84 -15.15
N ALA A 492 38.31 47.50 -16.45
CA ALA A 492 38.13 46.19 -17.08
C ALA A 492 39.40 45.28 -17.03
N PRO A 493 39.56 44.16 -17.81
CA PRO A 493 38.62 43.43 -18.67
C PRO A 493 38.71 41.87 -18.60
N GLY A 494 37.72 41.21 -19.20
CA GLY A 494 37.96 40.04 -20.07
C GLY A 494 37.70 38.65 -19.50
N ARG A 495 36.68 37.96 -20.03
CA ARG A 495 36.86 36.77 -20.90
C ARG A 495 35.52 36.15 -21.29
N ASP A 496 35.28 36.19 -22.59
CA ASP A 496 34.79 35.12 -23.48
C ASP A 496 34.13 33.88 -22.85
N GLY A 497 32.92 33.57 -23.33
CA GLY A 497 32.48 32.18 -23.48
C GLY A 497 30.96 32.03 -23.61
N PRO A 498 30.43 31.31 -24.62
CA PRO A 498 29.25 31.76 -25.34
C PRO A 498 28.00 30.87 -25.19
N ASP A 499 26.89 31.48 -25.60
CA ASP A 499 25.68 30.95 -26.24
C ASP A 499 25.58 29.42 -26.44
N ALA A 500 24.50 28.85 -25.91
CA ALA A 500 23.87 27.65 -26.44
C ALA A 500 22.46 28.02 -26.94
N PRO A 501 22.19 27.93 -28.25
CA PRO A 501 20.85 28.07 -28.78
C PRO A 501 20.14 26.72 -28.86
N GLU A 502 18.82 26.86 -28.90
CA GLU A 502 17.79 25.87 -29.17
C GLU A 502 18.03 25.06 -30.46
N GLY A 503 17.45 23.85 -30.49
CA GLY A 503 16.93 23.31 -31.74
C GLY A 503 17.04 21.79 -31.88
N GLY A 504 15.90 21.16 -32.19
CA GLY A 504 15.91 20.05 -33.15
C GLY A 504 15.46 18.69 -32.65
N ALA A 505 14.13 18.48 -32.72
CA ALA A 505 13.47 17.39 -33.43
C ALA A 505 14.01 15.95 -33.37
N GLY A 506 13.09 15.04 -33.01
CA GLY A 506 12.74 13.92 -33.89
C GLY A 506 13.27 12.54 -33.52
N GLY A 507 12.37 11.55 -33.56
CA GLY A 507 12.74 10.16 -33.84
C GLY A 507 12.21 9.14 -32.84
N SER A 508 11.07 8.52 -33.17
CA SER A 508 10.78 7.14 -32.75
C SER A 508 11.88 6.19 -33.22
N PRO A 509 12.03 5.05 -32.54
CA PRO A 509 12.28 3.83 -33.28
C PRO A 509 11.34 2.69 -32.85
N GLY A 510 10.64 2.15 -33.85
CA GLY A 510 10.12 0.79 -33.85
C GLY A 510 11.23 -0.24 -34.11
N PRO A 511 10.88 -1.54 -34.13
CA PRO A 511 11.73 -2.63 -33.64
C PRO A 511 12.54 -3.32 -34.75
N VAL A 512 13.68 -3.91 -34.39
CA VAL A 512 14.44 -4.84 -35.25
C VAL A 512 14.96 -6.04 -34.42
N PRO A 513 15.03 -7.26 -34.99
CA PRO A 513 15.07 -8.55 -34.26
C PRO A 513 16.41 -9.30 -34.33
N GLY A 514 16.47 -10.47 -33.66
CA GLY A 514 17.52 -11.50 -33.74
C GLY A 514 18.64 -11.29 -32.71
N THR A 515 19.28 -12.26 -32.07
CA THR A 515 19.47 -13.73 -32.15
C THR A 515 20.13 -14.08 -30.78
N SER A 516 19.98 -15.19 -30.06
CA SER A 516 20.22 -16.60 -30.37
C SER A 516 19.92 -17.44 -29.11
N ASP A 517 19.46 -18.67 -29.37
CA ASP A 517 19.35 -19.89 -28.54
C ASP A 517 20.55 -20.20 -27.60
N PRO A 518 20.41 -21.06 -26.55
CA PRO A 518 20.08 -22.49 -26.75
C PRO A 518 19.16 -23.20 -25.74
N ALA A 519 18.28 -24.02 -26.33
CA ALA A 519 18.05 -25.46 -26.09
C ALA A 519 17.52 -25.95 -24.71
N ASP A 520 16.20 -26.17 -24.69
CA ASP A 520 15.47 -27.14 -23.88
C ASP A 520 15.38 -28.50 -24.59
N PRO A 521 15.35 -29.64 -23.86
CA PRO A 521 14.68 -30.85 -24.34
C PRO A 521 13.36 -31.07 -23.59
N LEU A 522 12.30 -31.15 -24.39
CA LEU A 522 10.91 -31.41 -24.02
C LEU A 522 10.62 -32.89 -23.67
N THR A 523 9.53 -32.96 -22.93
CA THR A 523 8.79 -34.06 -22.31
C THR A 523 7.97 -34.93 -23.27
N ALA A 524 7.74 -36.17 -22.82
CA ALA A 524 6.50 -36.96 -22.87
C ALA A 524 6.05 -37.68 -24.17
N GLY A 525 5.66 -38.95 -24.00
CA GLY A 525 4.78 -39.69 -24.91
C GLY A 525 4.79 -41.21 -24.72
N ASP A 526 3.92 -41.71 -23.83
CA ASP A 526 3.34 -43.08 -23.83
C ASP A 526 2.01 -43.03 -24.67
N PRO A 527 1.25 -44.11 -25.01
CA PRO A 527 1.36 -45.54 -24.65
C PRO A 527 0.96 -46.60 -25.73
N ALA A 528 1.14 -47.88 -25.35
CA ALA A 528 0.34 -49.10 -25.65
C ALA A 528 0.21 -49.68 -27.09
N THR A 529 0.55 -50.98 -27.25
CA THR A 529 -0.35 -52.14 -27.59
C THR A 529 0.39 -53.32 -28.27
N GLY A 530 -0.02 -54.56 -27.95
CA GLY A 530 -0.06 -55.71 -28.89
C GLY A 530 1.09 -56.74 -28.87
N GLY A 531 0.76 -58.00 -28.56
CA GLY A 531 1.62 -59.19 -28.79
C GLY A 531 1.45 -59.83 -30.18
N PRO A 532 1.70 -61.15 -30.35
CA PRO A 532 2.85 -61.83 -30.98
C PRO A 532 2.47 -62.46 -32.38
N PRO A 533 3.08 -63.53 -32.98
CA PRO A 533 4.32 -64.32 -32.77
C PRO A 533 5.14 -64.71 -34.07
N ALA A 534 6.19 -65.54 -33.88
CA ALA A 534 6.66 -66.68 -34.71
C ALA A 534 7.69 -66.55 -35.88
N GLY A 535 8.64 -67.51 -35.87
CA GLY A 535 9.36 -68.13 -36.99
C GLY A 535 10.60 -67.41 -37.55
N ASP A 536 11.65 -68.02 -38.11
CA ASP A 536 12.24 -69.38 -38.16
C ASP A 536 13.57 -69.21 -38.98
N THR A 537 14.34 -70.29 -39.23
CA THR A 537 15.53 -70.44 -40.14
C THR A 537 16.93 -70.11 -39.57
N ALA A 538 18.04 -70.79 -39.90
CA ALA A 538 18.40 -72.13 -40.41
C ALA A 538 19.98 -72.26 -40.31
N PRO A 539 20.72 -73.22 -40.93
CA PRO A 539 21.76 -74.04 -40.27
C PRO A 539 23.16 -74.04 -40.97
N GLY A 540 24.11 -74.90 -40.53
CA GLY A 540 25.25 -75.37 -41.36
C GLY A 540 26.55 -75.79 -40.62
N GLY A 541 27.01 -77.04 -40.80
CA GLY A 541 28.34 -77.60 -40.40
C GLY A 541 29.46 -77.29 -41.42
N PRO A 542 30.47 -78.15 -41.76
CA PRO A 542 30.84 -79.49 -41.26
C PRO A 542 32.39 -79.89 -41.28
N ALA A 543 32.70 -81.16 -40.95
CA ALA A 543 33.65 -82.12 -41.60
C ALA A 543 35.20 -82.16 -41.26
N PRO A 544 36.03 -83.13 -41.78
CA PRO A 544 36.50 -84.35 -41.06
C PRO A 544 37.99 -84.77 -41.33
N ASP A 545 38.46 -85.95 -40.85
CA ASP A 545 39.24 -86.99 -41.59
C ASP A 545 39.76 -88.15 -40.68
N GLY A 546 39.78 -89.39 -41.21
CA GLY A 546 40.23 -90.66 -40.55
C GLY A 546 41.64 -91.13 -40.99
N PRO A 547 41.93 -92.43 -41.25
CA PRO A 547 41.77 -93.69 -40.49
C PRO A 547 43.10 -94.51 -40.40
N ALA A 548 43.13 -95.69 -39.74
CA ALA A 548 43.81 -96.95 -40.19
C ALA A 548 43.90 -98.05 -39.10
N ALA A 549 43.90 -99.30 -39.55
CA ALA A 549 43.84 -100.56 -38.80
C ALA A 549 45.21 -101.19 -38.49
N GLY A 550 45.26 -102.11 -37.52
CA GLY A 550 46.39 -103.00 -37.27
C GLY A 550 46.12 -104.02 -36.15
N ASP A 551 46.18 -105.30 -36.51
CA ASP A 551 45.87 -106.50 -35.72
C ASP A 551 47.00 -106.95 -34.78
N ALA A 552 46.61 -107.82 -33.83
CA ALA A 552 47.38 -108.90 -33.18
C ALA A 552 47.98 -108.72 -31.76
N ALA A 553 47.67 -109.76 -30.96
CA ALA A 553 48.40 -110.35 -29.82
C ALA A 553 48.11 -109.85 -28.39
N GLY A 554 47.30 -110.65 -27.68
CA GLY A 554 47.82 -111.47 -26.57
C GLY A 554 47.82 -110.87 -25.14
N GLY A 555 46.87 -111.34 -24.33
CA GLY A 555 47.12 -111.78 -22.94
C GLY A 555 47.30 -110.71 -21.85
N ASP A 556 46.48 -110.83 -20.80
CA ASP A 556 46.65 -110.21 -19.47
C ASP A 556 46.59 -108.68 -19.36
N SER A 557 45.38 -108.10 -19.30
CA SER A 557 45.14 -106.78 -18.68
C SER A 557 43.67 -106.52 -18.28
N VAL A 558 42.91 -107.56 -17.89
CA VAL A 558 41.51 -107.44 -17.42
C VAL A 558 41.41 -106.82 -16.01
N THR A 559 42.53 -106.49 -15.36
CA THR A 559 42.60 -105.79 -14.07
C THR A 559 42.85 -104.28 -14.17
N LEU A 560 43.17 -103.70 -15.34
CA LEU A 560 43.48 -102.26 -15.48
C LEU A 560 42.29 -101.39 -15.94
N PHE A 561 41.31 -101.96 -16.65
CA PHE A 561 40.11 -101.22 -17.10
C PHE A 561 39.08 -101.00 -15.98
N GLY A 562 39.09 -101.84 -14.94
CA GLY A 562 38.26 -101.67 -13.75
C GLY A 562 38.70 -100.48 -12.88
N GLU A 563 40.01 -100.20 -12.80
CA GLU A 563 40.55 -99.08 -12.01
C GLU A 563 40.33 -97.73 -12.69
N GLN A 564 40.41 -97.62 -14.02
CA GLN A 564 40.14 -96.36 -14.73
C GLN A 564 38.67 -95.94 -14.70
N LEU A 565 37.73 -96.89 -14.82
CA LEU A 565 36.30 -96.61 -14.65
C LEU A 565 35.94 -96.26 -13.20
N LEU A 566 36.65 -96.82 -12.21
CA LEU A 566 36.48 -96.46 -10.81
C LEU A 566 36.99 -95.05 -10.52
N VAL A 567 38.11 -94.63 -11.12
CA VAL A 567 38.67 -93.27 -10.95
C VAL A 567 37.75 -92.20 -11.56
N ILE A 568 37.15 -92.47 -12.73
CA ILE A 568 36.18 -91.56 -13.37
C ILE A 568 34.88 -91.49 -12.55
N ALA A 569 34.35 -92.62 -12.08
CA ALA A 569 33.16 -92.63 -11.23
C ALA A 569 33.38 -91.94 -9.88
N VAL A 570 34.57 -92.09 -9.28
CA VAL A 570 34.93 -91.40 -8.03
C VAL A 570 35.15 -89.90 -8.25
N SER A 571 35.65 -89.46 -9.41
CA SER A 571 35.74 -88.02 -9.71
C SER A 571 34.36 -87.41 -9.96
N GLU A 572 33.47 -88.08 -10.70
CA GLU A 572 32.10 -87.59 -10.93
C GLU A 572 31.27 -87.55 -9.63
N ILE A 573 31.41 -88.56 -8.75
CA ILE A 573 30.76 -88.55 -7.43
C ILE A 573 31.37 -87.44 -6.55
N ARG A 574 32.68 -87.19 -6.63
CA ARG A 574 33.34 -86.09 -5.92
C ARG A 574 32.86 -84.73 -6.44
N ASP A 575 32.74 -84.56 -7.75
CA ASP A 575 32.26 -83.34 -8.38
C ASP A 575 30.77 -83.11 -8.09
N LEU A 576 29.96 -84.17 -8.04
CA LEU A 576 28.55 -84.11 -7.62
C LEU A 576 28.41 -83.77 -6.14
N ILE A 577 29.25 -84.34 -5.27
CA ILE A 577 29.29 -84.00 -3.83
C ILE A 577 29.77 -82.57 -3.64
N GLN A 578 30.81 -82.12 -4.36
CA GLN A 578 31.28 -80.74 -4.30
C GLN A 578 30.24 -79.75 -4.86
N SER A 579 29.55 -80.11 -5.95
CA SER A 579 28.45 -79.34 -6.53
C SER A 579 27.27 -79.23 -5.56
N LYS A 580 26.84 -80.34 -4.94
CA LYS A 580 25.77 -80.32 -3.93
C LYS A 580 26.17 -79.61 -2.63
N LEU A 581 27.42 -79.71 -2.20
CA LEU A 581 27.93 -78.96 -1.05
C LEU A 581 28.03 -77.46 -1.37
N ALA A 582 28.39 -77.10 -2.60
CA ALA A 582 28.38 -75.72 -3.08
C ALA A 582 26.94 -75.17 -3.17
N GLU A 583 26.00 -75.94 -3.71
CA GLU A 583 24.57 -75.60 -3.79
C GLU A 583 23.96 -75.44 -2.39
N GLN A 584 24.26 -76.34 -1.45
CA GLN A 584 23.84 -76.21 -0.05
C GLN A 584 24.49 -75.02 0.67
N ALA A 585 25.74 -74.69 0.34
CA ALA A 585 26.41 -73.50 0.86
C ALA A 585 25.80 -72.22 0.28
N GLU A 586 25.38 -72.24 -0.98
CA GLU A 586 24.70 -71.13 -1.65
C GLU A 586 23.29 -70.91 -1.10
N ASN A 587 22.50 -71.97 -0.93
CA ASN A 587 21.18 -71.88 -0.28
C ASN A 587 21.29 -71.37 1.16
N ARG A 588 22.27 -71.84 1.94
CA ARG A 588 22.52 -71.31 3.29
C ARG A 588 22.96 -69.83 3.26
N ARG A 589 23.70 -69.40 2.24
CA ARG A 589 24.04 -67.97 2.05
C ARG A 589 22.80 -67.14 1.68
N ALA A 590 21.91 -67.67 0.84
CA ALA A 590 20.66 -67.00 0.46
C ALA A 590 19.72 -66.84 1.67
N GLU A 591 19.50 -67.91 2.45
CA GLU A 591 18.72 -67.87 3.69
C GLU A 591 19.32 -66.89 4.71
N ARG A 592 20.65 -66.87 4.86
CA ARG A 592 21.34 -65.90 5.73
C ARG A 592 21.18 -64.47 5.25
N ARG A 593 21.22 -64.21 3.93
CA ARG A 593 20.97 -62.87 3.37
C ARG A 593 19.53 -62.42 3.59
N GLU A 594 18.56 -63.33 3.45
CA GLU A 594 17.16 -63.03 3.72
C GLU A 594 16.92 -62.74 5.22
N ALA A 595 17.47 -63.59 6.09
CA ALA A 595 17.43 -63.40 7.53
C ALA A 595 18.12 -62.09 7.96
N ALA A 596 19.27 -61.77 7.37
CA ALA A 596 19.97 -60.50 7.56
C ALA A 596 19.14 -59.31 7.05
N GLY A 597 18.43 -59.45 5.93
CA GLY A 597 17.50 -58.43 5.44
C GLY A 597 16.35 -58.17 6.42
N LYS A 598 15.69 -59.22 6.91
CA LYS A 598 14.62 -59.13 7.91
C LYS A 598 15.13 -58.53 9.24
N ALA A 599 16.33 -58.91 9.67
CA ALA A 599 16.97 -58.36 10.86
C ALA A 599 17.37 -56.88 10.65
N THR A 600 17.84 -56.52 9.46
CA THR A 600 18.16 -55.14 9.07
C THR A 600 16.94 -54.24 9.24
N GLU A 601 15.79 -54.62 8.67
CA GLU A 601 14.57 -53.79 8.77
C GLU A 601 14.13 -53.62 10.23
N ARG A 602 14.21 -54.68 11.04
CA ARG A 602 13.83 -54.60 12.46
C ARG A 602 14.76 -53.69 13.26
N ILE A 603 16.07 -53.86 13.07
CA ILE A 603 17.10 -53.08 13.79
C ILE A 603 17.06 -51.63 13.31
N ALA A 604 16.97 -51.38 12.00
CA ALA A 604 16.82 -50.05 11.44
C ALA A 604 15.56 -49.36 12.00
N ALA A 605 14.39 -50.00 12.00
CA ALA A 605 13.17 -49.43 12.55
C ALA A 605 13.30 -49.00 14.03
N MET A 606 13.97 -49.81 14.86
CA MET A 606 14.22 -49.45 16.26
C MET A 606 15.16 -48.26 16.41
N LEU A 607 16.18 -48.18 15.56
CA LEU A 607 17.19 -47.11 15.59
C LEU A 607 16.72 -45.82 14.93
N GLU A 608 15.78 -45.90 13.99
CA GLU A 608 15.16 -44.75 13.33
C GLU A 608 14.29 -43.93 14.30
N ALA A 609 13.60 -44.59 15.25
CA ALA A 609 12.55 -43.95 16.03
C ALA A 609 12.99 -42.67 16.78
N PRO A 610 14.12 -42.65 17.52
CA PRO A 610 14.57 -41.44 18.22
C PRO A 610 14.97 -40.31 17.26
N TRP A 611 15.50 -40.65 16.09
CA TRP A 611 15.87 -39.65 15.08
C TRP A 611 14.65 -39.08 14.36
N LEU A 612 13.65 -39.91 14.06
CA LEU A 612 12.36 -39.46 13.53
C LEU A 612 11.67 -38.50 14.51
N GLU A 613 11.77 -38.73 15.82
CA GLU A 613 11.26 -37.80 16.83
C GLU A 613 11.93 -36.42 16.73
N GLU A 614 13.25 -36.36 16.54
CA GLU A 614 13.98 -35.10 16.35
C GLU A 614 13.64 -34.41 15.03
N LEU A 615 13.41 -35.17 13.95
CA LEU A 615 12.91 -34.62 12.68
C LEU A 615 11.51 -34.03 12.82
N GLU A 616 10.61 -34.70 13.53
CA GLU A 616 9.25 -34.19 13.78
C GLU A 616 9.28 -32.95 14.68
N LYS A 617 10.20 -32.87 15.66
CA LYS A 617 10.44 -31.62 16.43
C LYS A 617 10.92 -30.48 15.52
N ALA A 618 11.85 -30.76 14.60
CA ALA A 618 12.31 -29.77 13.64
C ALA A 618 11.18 -29.30 12.72
N ARG A 619 10.38 -30.23 12.19
CA ARG A 619 9.18 -29.94 11.38
C ARG A 619 8.18 -29.09 12.16
N ALA A 620 7.81 -29.48 13.38
CA ALA A 620 6.89 -28.73 14.23
C ALA A 620 7.40 -27.29 14.48
N GLY A 621 8.71 -27.13 14.67
CA GLY A 621 9.34 -25.81 14.82
C GLY A 621 9.28 -24.93 13.57
N LEU A 622 9.33 -25.53 12.37
CA LEU A 622 9.15 -24.82 11.10
C LEU A 622 7.68 -24.48 10.85
N SER A 623 6.78 -25.45 11.03
CA SER A 623 5.35 -25.26 10.82
C SER A 623 4.75 -24.22 11.77
N ALA A 624 5.28 -24.09 13.00
CA ALA A 624 4.89 -23.03 13.94
C ALA A 624 5.22 -21.59 13.46
N GLN A 625 6.11 -21.45 12.46
CA GLN A 625 6.49 -20.15 11.89
C GLN A 625 5.80 -19.86 10.55
N ARG A 626 5.12 -20.87 9.99
CA ARG A 626 4.35 -20.76 8.76
C ARG A 626 3.05 -19.99 9.05
N PRO A 627 2.64 -19.03 8.20
CA PRO A 627 1.31 -18.47 8.25
C PRO A 627 0.27 -19.59 8.22
N ASP A 628 -0.68 -19.60 9.15
CA ASP A 628 -1.75 -20.59 9.10
C ASP A 628 -2.68 -20.30 7.89
N ALA A 629 -3.37 -21.36 7.44
CA ALA A 629 -4.25 -21.28 6.28
C ALA A 629 -5.41 -20.28 6.49
N ALA A 630 -5.84 -20.06 7.73
CA ALA A 630 -6.90 -19.11 8.06
C ALA A 630 -6.42 -17.67 7.85
N THR A 631 -5.21 -17.34 8.29
CA THR A 631 -4.57 -16.04 8.10
C THR A 631 -4.33 -15.76 6.62
N MET A 632 -3.88 -16.77 5.85
CA MET A 632 -3.77 -16.66 4.40
C MET A 632 -5.11 -16.39 3.73
N ALA A 633 -6.17 -17.11 4.14
CA ALA A 633 -7.52 -16.91 3.61
C ALA A 633 -8.05 -15.50 3.90
N LEU A 634 -7.81 -14.97 5.11
CA LEU A 634 -8.21 -13.60 5.48
C LEU A 634 -7.53 -12.53 4.63
N VAL A 635 -6.22 -12.65 4.38
CA VAL A 635 -5.50 -11.69 3.54
C VAL A 635 -5.95 -11.76 2.07
N GLU A 636 -6.23 -12.96 1.57
CA GLU A 636 -6.79 -13.14 0.23
C GLU A 636 -8.21 -12.55 0.10
N GLU A 637 -9.06 -12.75 1.11
CA GLU A 637 -10.41 -12.20 1.18
C GLU A 637 -10.39 -10.68 1.25
N GLU A 638 -9.55 -10.09 2.10
CA GLU A 638 -9.39 -8.65 2.25
C GLU A 638 -8.89 -8.00 0.95
N TRP A 639 -7.85 -8.57 0.32
CA TRP A 639 -7.37 -8.09 -0.97
C TRP A 639 -8.46 -8.16 -2.05
N ALA A 640 -9.23 -9.26 -2.08
CA ALA A 640 -10.32 -9.42 -3.04
C ALA A 640 -11.47 -8.44 -2.77
N HIS A 641 -11.76 -8.12 -1.52
CA HIS A 641 -12.74 -7.10 -1.14
C HIS A 641 -12.28 -5.71 -1.62
N LEU A 642 -11.05 -5.32 -1.32
CA LEU A 642 -10.48 -4.03 -1.77
C LEU A 642 -10.42 -3.93 -3.30
N ASP A 643 -10.09 -5.02 -4.00
CA ASP A 643 -10.12 -5.07 -5.46
C ASP A 643 -11.52 -4.83 -6.03
N ARG A 644 -12.56 -5.43 -5.42
CA ARG A 644 -13.96 -5.16 -5.78
C ARG A 644 -14.36 -3.72 -5.47
N ALA A 645 -14.01 -3.20 -4.31
CA ALA A 645 -14.33 -1.82 -3.91
C ALA A 645 -13.69 -0.78 -4.84
N VAL A 646 -12.42 -0.97 -5.21
CA VAL A 646 -11.72 -0.12 -6.20
C VAL A 646 -12.44 -0.15 -7.55
N LYS A 647 -12.78 -1.33 -8.06
CA LYS A 647 -13.51 -1.47 -9.33
C LYS A 647 -14.90 -0.83 -9.26
N GLY A 648 -15.62 -0.99 -8.14
CA GLY A 648 -16.92 -0.39 -7.92
C GLY A 648 -16.86 1.14 -7.93
N LEU A 649 -15.87 1.73 -7.28
CA LEU A 649 -15.64 3.18 -7.29
C LEU A 649 -15.24 3.70 -8.67
N GLU A 650 -14.32 3.02 -9.37
CA GLU A 650 -13.92 3.36 -10.74
C GLU A 650 -15.12 3.34 -11.69
N GLN A 651 -15.96 2.32 -11.58
CA GLN A 651 -17.18 2.21 -12.37
C GLN A 651 -18.13 3.37 -12.07
N VAL A 652 -18.44 3.65 -10.79
CA VAL A 652 -19.40 4.71 -10.44
C VAL A 652 -18.87 6.08 -10.85
N LEU A 653 -17.58 6.39 -10.65
CA LEU A 653 -16.98 7.63 -11.12
C LEU A 653 -17.02 7.72 -12.66
N GLY A 654 -16.79 6.59 -13.34
CA GLY A 654 -16.94 6.44 -14.78
C GLY A 654 -18.36 6.63 -15.32
N GLU A 655 -19.37 6.64 -14.45
CA GLU A 655 -20.79 6.88 -14.79
C GLU A 655 -21.32 8.21 -14.25
N ALA A 656 -20.48 9.05 -13.65
CA ALA A 656 -20.92 10.34 -13.09
C ALA A 656 -21.59 11.22 -14.16
N PRO A 657 -22.79 11.78 -13.89
CA PRO A 657 -23.58 12.51 -14.88
C PRO A 657 -22.84 13.79 -15.31
N LEU A 658 -22.61 14.00 -16.61
CA LEU A 658 -21.86 15.14 -17.17
C LEU A 658 -22.52 16.49 -16.93
#